data_AF-A0A150HJ88-F1
#
_entry.id   AF-A0A150HJ88-F1
#
_cell.length_a   1.000
_cell.length_b   1.000
_cell.length_c   1.000
_cell.angle_alpha   90.00
_cell.angle_beta   90.00
_cell.angle_gamma   90.00
#
_symmetry.space_group_name_H-M   'P 1'
#
loop_
_entity.id
_entity.type
_entity.pdbx_description
1 polymer ?
#
loop_
_entity_poly.entity_id
_entity_poly.type
_entity_poly.pdbx_seq_one_letter_code
_entity_poly.pdbx_strand_id
1 'polypeptide(L)'
;MPTVVDVFLDRPAILTAFAALGVSLTANWGAGTAALFDVLSGRAPVRGKLPFDLPRSMDAVKASRPDVPFDTADPLFRFGHGLERIRCDGTGRSCPCGGAVAFAGSHGGTRSHKTWVWVSHRGGCRGGAPLCGQRASVLRAAVRAPTVEHEFSCPLSKGTPMTDAAVRPKKPATNTRTPAGGAPTAAHTAAEAHEPRIHVDTVTDLLLGTWAQTRREAREMIKDPALWKIEGLTVADHRERVFGQLQILVDNNGSRRAFPKKYGGLEDNGANLAGFMELVLADPSLQIKSGVQWGLFGSAIYQLGTEKHHEAWLRDVIELTLPGAFAMTEIGHGSDVAAIGTTATYDPETEEFVINTPFRGAWKDYLGNAAVHGRAATVFAQLITGGVNYGVHCFFVPIRDDEGNMLPGVQSEDDGVKGGLNGIDNGRLAFDHVRVPRFNLLNRYGDVAADGTYSSDIPSPGRRFFTMLGALVQGRVSLDGAATTATALALHIAITYAGQRRQFDSGSGSDEVVLLDYGKHQRRLLPRLAQVYAQFFANDELLRTFDGVFSGRTDTPDERENLETLAAALKPLSTWNALDTIQECREACGGSGFMADNRLVGLHHDLDVYVTFEGDNNVLLQLVGKRLLNDFAKQFKGADAAKLASFAAKQTAGKVFHGAGLRQLGQAVTDFGSTARSVELGLRAEQQHELLAERVRQMIEDIAGRLRLASKASPAEAAAIFNANQAELIEAARAHGELLQWEAFSDGIAGISDPGTAQVLGWLRDLFGLHLIEKHLAWYLINGRLSAQRAASVSKYIDRLLLRLRPHAQDLVDAFAFEPEHVRAPIASGVEQERQREARAYYADLAASGKAPVSEKSLKKK
;
A
#
# COMPACT_ATOMS: atom_id res chain seq x y z
N MET A 1 -6.37 -52.71 2.37
CA MET A 1 -7.17 -52.15 1.26
C MET A 1 -6.32 -52.20 -0.01
N PRO A 2 -6.92 -52.28 -1.22
CA PRO A 2 -6.17 -51.94 -2.42
C PRO A 2 -5.66 -50.52 -2.31
N THR A 3 -4.37 -50.34 -2.50
CA THR A 3 -3.78 -49.01 -2.53
C THR A 3 -3.20 -48.81 -3.92
N VAL A 4 -3.70 -47.78 -4.59
CA VAL A 4 -3.14 -47.27 -5.84
C VAL A 4 -2.43 -45.97 -5.50
N VAL A 5 -1.16 -45.86 -5.87
CA VAL A 5 -0.37 -44.63 -5.73
C VAL A 5 -0.25 -44.02 -7.11
N ASP A 6 -0.93 -42.90 -7.33
CA ASP A 6 -0.81 -42.11 -8.55
C ASP A 6 0.29 -41.05 -8.40
N VAL A 7 1.22 -41.03 -9.34
CA VAL A 7 2.38 -40.15 -9.34
C VAL A 7 2.30 -39.23 -10.54
N PHE A 8 2.13 -37.94 -10.30
CA PHE A 8 2.33 -36.94 -11.33
C PHE A 8 3.84 -36.84 -11.63
N LEU A 9 4.24 -37.15 -12.86
CA LEU A 9 5.64 -37.13 -13.28
C LEU A 9 5.83 -36.03 -14.31
N ASP A 10 6.53 -34.96 -13.96
CA ASP A 10 7.05 -33.96 -14.92
C ASP A 10 8.51 -34.23 -15.31
N ARG A 11 9.21 -35.05 -14.52
CA ARG A 11 10.59 -35.51 -14.72
C ARG A 11 10.80 -36.91 -14.12
N PRO A 12 11.89 -37.63 -14.44
CA PRO A 12 12.21 -38.92 -13.83
C PRO A 12 12.30 -38.83 -12.31
N ALA A 13 11.66 -39.78 -11.60
CA ALA A 13 11.64 -39.85 -10.14
C ALA A 13 12.09 -41.24 -9.66
N ILE A 14 12.70 -41.30 -8.46
CA ILE A 14 13.10 -42.56 -7.83
C ILE A 14 11.90 -43.12 -7.06
N LEU A 15 11.28 -44.17 -7.59
CA LEU A 15 10.05 -44.77 -7.03
C LEU A 15 10.27 -46.12 -6.34
N THR A 16 11.53 -46.49 -6.07
CA THR A 16 11.92 -47.82 -5.59
C THR A 16 11.25 -48.22 -4.28
N ALA A 17 11.13 -47.27 -3.34
CA ALA A 17 10.47 -47.51 -2.06
C ALA A 17 8.99 -47.88 -2.25
N PHE A 18 8.29 -47.22 -3.19
CA PHE A 18 6.88 -47.49 -3.47
C PHE A 18 6.68 -48.80 -4.23
N ALA A 19 7.56 -49.10 -5.18
CA ALA A 19 7.52 -50.34 -5.94
C ALA A 19 7.75 -51.61 -5.07
N ALA A 20 8.37 -51.46 -3.90
CA ALA A 20 8.60 -52.53 -2.94
C ALA A 20 7.38 -52.84 -2.05
N LEU A 21 6.42 -51.92 -1.95
CA LEU A 21 5.26 -52.03 -1.03
C LEU A 21 4.09 -52.86 -1.59
N GLY A 22 4.23 -53.46 -2.79
CA GLY A 22 3.15 -54.28 -3.39
C GLY A 22 1.90 -53.49 -3.77
N VAL A 23 1.99 -52.17 -3.87
CA VAL A 23 0.92 -51.26 -4.31
C VAL A 23 0.88 -51.13 -5.83
N SER A 24 -0.29 -50.85 -6.39
CA SER A 24 -0.40 -50.51 -7.82
C SER A 24 0.09 -49.08 -8.03
N LEU A 25 0.98 -48.85 -8.98
CA LEU A 25 1.53 -47.53 -9.28
C LEU A 25 0.97 -47.02 -10.59
N THR A 26 0.46 -45.80 -10.60
CA THR A 26 0.07 -45.10 -11.83
C THR A 26 0.93 -43.85 -11.98
N ALA A 27 1.19 -43.49 -13.23
CA ALA A 27 1.93 -42.28 -13.55
C ALA A 27 1.16 -41.46 -14.57
N ASN A 28 1.04 -40.16 -14.32
CA ASN A 28 0.36 -39.25 -15.24
C ASN A 28 1.17 -37.97 -15.50
N TRP A 29 0.95 -37.38 -16.67
CA TRP A 29 1.60 -36.15 -17.14
C TRP A 29 0.53 -35.09 -17.42
N GLY A 30 -0.27 -34.76 -16.40
CA GLY A 30 -1.34 -33.76 -16.49
C GLY A 30 -2.70 -34.34 -16.83
N ALA A 31 -2.96 -35.58 -16.44
CA ALA A 31 -4.28 -36.17 -16.58
C ALA A 31 -5.26 -35.56 -15.54
N GLY A 32 -6.46 -35.21 -15.99
CA GLY A 32 -7.52 -34.80 -15.08
C GLY A 32 -8.00 -35.97 -14.21
N THR A 33 -8.40 -35.70 -12.97
CA THR A 33 -8.81 -36.71 -11.98
C THR A 33 -9.94 -37.63 -12.47
N ALA A 34 -10.89 -37.10 -13.24
CA ALA A 34 -11.99 -37.89 -13.80
C ALA A 34 -11.48 -38.96 -14.77
N ALA A 35 -10.51 -38.61 -15.63
CA ALA A 35 -9.96 -39.52 -16.61
C ALA A 35 -9.08 -40.61 -15.96
N LEU A 36 -8.33 -40.25 -14.91
CA LEU A 36 -7.62 -41.22 -14.08
C LEU A 36 -8.60 -42.20 -13.41
N PHE A 37 -9.69 -41.68 -12.82
CA PHE A 37 -10.68 -42.51 -12.16
C PHE A 37 -11.41 -43.46 -13.12
N ASP A 38 -11.75 -43.02 -14.32
CA ASP A 38 -12.37 -43.87 -15.34
C ASP A 38 -11.47 -45.03 -15.74
N VAL A 39 -10.16 -44.84 -15.79
CA VAL A 39 -9.22 -45.93 -16.08
C VAL A 39 -9.01 -46.85 -14.87
N LEU A 40 -8.88 -46.30 -13.66
CA LEU A 40 -8.76 -47.10 -12.42
C LEU A 40 -10.02 -47.92 -12.12
N SER A 41 -11.20 -47.41 -12.47
CA SER A 41 -12.48 -48.10 -12.34
C SER A 41 -12.83 -49.02 -13.52
N GLY A 42 -11.95 -49.09 -14.54
CA GLY A 42 -12.14 -49.94 -15.72
C GLY A 42 -13.17 -49.46 -16.74
N ARG A 43 -13.69 -48.23 -16.59
CA ARG A 43 -14.61 -47.59 -17.54
C ARG A 43 -13.91 -47.24 -18.86
N ALA A 44 -12.62 -46.94 -18.81
CA ALA A 44 -11.76 -46.71 -19.96
C ALA A 44 -10.59 -47.70 -19.99
N PRO A 45 -10.10 -48.11 -21.19
CA PRO A 45 -8.98 -49.05 -21.29
C PRO A 45 -7.67 -48.41 -20.82
N VAL A 46 -6.86 -49.19 -20.11
CA VAL A 46 -5.48 -48.83 -19.76
C VAL A 46 -4.63 -48.86 -21.02
N ARG A 47 -4.04 -47.72 -21.39
CA ARG A 47 -3.07 -47.61 -22.49
C ARG A 47 -1.96 -46.68 -22.04
N GLY A 48 -0.69 -47.03 -22.22
CA GLY A 48 0.40 -46.07 -22.26
C GLY A 48 1.72 -46.58 -21.70
N LYS A 49 2.78 -45.85 -22.04
CA LYS A 49 4.18 -46.27 -21.89
C LYS A 49 5.00 -45.11 -21.34
N LEU A 50 5.99 -45.42 -20.51
CA LEU A 50 6.90 -44.43 -19.95
C LEU A 50 7.65 -43.68 -21.07
N PRO A 51 7.67 -42.34 -21.05
CA PRO A 51 8.39 -41.53 -22.04
C PRO A 51 9.87 -41.35 -21.69
N PHE A 52 10.37 -41.92 -20.58
CA PHE A 52 11.77 -41.93 -20.17
C PHE A 52 12.07 -43.08 -19.19
N ASP A 53 13.35 -43.35 -18.94
CA ASP A 53 13.80 -44.27 -17.88
C ASP A 53 13.49 -43.68 -16.49
N LEU A 54 12.96 -44.51 -15.58
CA LEU A 54 12.82 -44.18 -14.17
C LEU A 54 14.02 -44.74 -13.40
N PRO A 55 14.84 -43.90 -12.75
CA PRO A 55 16.03 -44.36 -12.03
C PRO A 55 15.66 -45.16 -10.77
N ARG A 56 16.44 -46.19 -10.45
CA ARG A 56 16.27 -46.98 -9.23
C ARG A 56 16.85 -46.30 -7.97
N SER A 57 17.84 -45.43 -8.13
CA SER A 57 18.51 -44.75 -7.02
C SER A 57 19.10 -43.42 -7.45
N MET A 58 19.55 -42.62 -6.47
CA MET A 58 20.27 -41.37 -6.76
C MET A 58 21.62 -41.63 -7.44
N ASP A 59 22.24 -42.78 -7.18
CA ASP A 59 23.49 -43.15 -7.83
C ASP A 59 23.27 -43.48 -9.32
N ALA A 60 22.13 -44.09 -9.66
CA ALA A 60 21.74 -44.29 -11.06
C ALA A 60 21.49 -42.95 -11.78
N VAL A 61 20.97 -41.94 -11.07
CA VAL A 61 20.82 -40.58 -11.62
C VAL A 61 22.17 -39.92 -11.86
N LYS A 62 23.08 -39.99 -10.89
CA LYS A 62 24.43 -39.39 -11.01
C LYS A 62 25.28 -40.05 -12.10
N ALA A 63 25.08 -41.33 -12.36
CA ALA A 63 25.78 -42.07 -13.40
C ALA A 63 25.20 -41.86 -14.80
N SER A 64 23.96 -41.38 -14.91
CA SER A 64 23.32 -41.05 -16.19
C SER A 64 23.87 -39.76 -16.77
N ARG A 65 24.02 -39.70 -18.10
CA ARG A 65 24.48 -38.50 -18.79
C ARG A 65 23.30 -37.61 -19.16
N PRO A 66 23.36 -36.30 -18.88
CA PRO A 66 22.23 -35.39 -19.08
C PRO A 66 21.86 -35.17 -20.55
N ASP A 67 22.78 -35.48 -21.48
CA ASP A 67 22.64 -35.29 -22.93
C ASP A 67 22.32 -36.58 -23.69
N VAL A 68 22.21 -37.73 -23.02
CA VAL A 68 21.93 -39.02 -23.66
C VAL A 68 20.58 -39.58 -23.18
N PRO A 69 19.57 -39.69 -24.06
CA PRO A 69 18.26 -40.20 -23.65
C PRO A 69 18.32 -41.70 -23.32
N PHE A 70 17.60 -42.09 -22.26
CA PHE A 70 17.38 -43.50 -21.86
C PHE A 70 18.68 -44.26 -21.52
N ASP A 71 19.70 -43.54 -21.04
CA ASP A 71 21.02 -44.11 -20.75
C ASP A 71 21.18 -44.64 -19.32
N THR A 72 20.12 -44.60 -18.51
CA THR A 72 20.16 -45.06 -17.13
C THR A 72 20.54 -46.55 -17.09
N ALA A 73 21.69 -46.84 -16.47
CA ALA A 73 22.27 -48.18 -16.44
C ALA A 73 21.42 -49.17 -15.62
N ASP A 74 20.89 -48.72 -14.47
CA ASP A 74 19.98 -49.48 -13.60
C ASP A 74 18.64 -48.73 -13.40
N PRO A 75 17.74 -48.77 -14.39
CA PRO A 75 16.43 -48.18 -14.25
C PRO A 75 15.51 -49.10 -13.44
N LEU A 76 14.69 -48.50 -12.58
CA LEU A 76 13.56 -49.15 -11.94
C LEU A 76 12.53 -49.60 -13.00
N PHE A 77 12.27 -48.74 -13.98
CA PHE A 77 11.47 -49.04 -15.18
C PHE A 77 12.08 -48.35 -16.40
N ARG A 78 12.20 -49.09 -17.50
CA ARG A 78 12.73 -48.58 -18.77
C ARG A 78 11.70 -47.70 -19.51
N PHE A 79 12.20 -46.80 -20.34
CA PHE A 79 11.46 -46.19 -21.43
C PHE A 79 10.63 -47.24 -22.18
N GLY A 80 9.39 -46.92 -22.50
CA GLY A 80 8.47 -47.83 -23.15
C GLY A 80 7.73 -48.80 -22.21
N HIS A 81 8.09 -48.87 -20.92
CA HIS A 81 7.41 -49.74 -19.95
C HIS A 81 5.98 -49.25 -19.65
N GLY A 82 5.01 -50.16 -19.60
CA GLY A 82 3.60 -49.86 -19.35
C GLY A 82 2.68 -51.00 -19.75
N LEU A 83 1.37 -50.87 -19.49
CA LEU A 83 0.37 -51.88 -19.85
C LEU A 83 -0.45 -51.46 -21.07
N GLU A 84 -0.85 -52.47 -21.84
CA GLU A 84 -1.81 -52.33 -22.94
C GLU A 84 -2.86 -53.45 -22.78
N ARG A 85 -4.09 -53.10 -22.41
CA ARG A 85 -5.19 -54.07 -22.32
C ARG A 85 -6.26 -53.74 -23.35
N ILE A 86 -6.47 -54.66 -24.30
CA ILE A 86 -7.57 -54.61 -25.27
C ILE A 86 -8.81 -55.19 -24.59
N ARG A 87 -9.98 -54.56 -24.77
CA ARG A 87 -11.27 -55.08 -24.25
C ARG A 87 -11.50 -56.49 -24.79
N CYS A 88 -11.89 -57.43 -23.93
CA CYS A 88 -12.55 -58.64 -24.38
C CYS A 88 -13.93 -58.27 -24.93
N ASP A 89 -14.08 -58.42 -26.23
CA ASP A 89 -15.34 -58.49 -26.95
C ASP A 89 -16.09 -59.77 -26.55
N GLY A 90 -17.37 -59.62 -26.21
CA GLY A 90 -18.21 -60.63 -25.57
C GLY A 90 -18.61 -61.83 -26.42
N THR A 91 -17.75 -62.31 -27.33
CA THR A 91 -17.96 -63.55 -28.08
C THR A 91 -17.05 -64.63 -27.52
N GLY A 92 -17.62 -65.51 -26.70
CA GLY A 92 -16.87 -66.56 -26.01
C GLY A 92 -16.09 -67.48 -26.96
N ARG A 93 -14.76 -67.51 -26.79
CA ARG A 93 -13.90 -68.70 -26.89
C ARG A 93 -12.55 -68.41 -26.21
N SER A 94 -12.27 -69.19 -25.17
CA SER A 94 -11.00 -69.40 -24.44
C SER A 94 -10.08 -68.19 -24.21
N CYS A 95 -10.28 -67.51 -23.08
CA CYS A 95 -9.23 -66.72 -22.43
C CYS A 95 -8.79 -67.49 -21.17
N PRO A 96 -7.50 -67.84 -21.00
CA PRO A 96 -7.05 -68.49 -19.77
C PRO A 96 -7.10 -67.49 -18.62
N CYS A 97 -7.44 -67.97 -17.43
CA CYS A 97 -7.60 -67.28 -16.15
C CYS A 97 -8.77 -66.26 -16.03
N GLY A 98 -9.95 -66.80 -15.72
CA GLY A 98 -10.98 -66.06 -14.98
C GLY A 98 -10.52 -65.70 -13.57
N GLY A 99 -10.91 -64.51 -13.12
CA GLY A 99 -10.68 -64.01 -11.76
C GLY A 99 -11.25 -62.61 -11.63
N ALA A 100 -12.46 -62.51 -11.07
CA ALA A 100 -13.10 -61.27 -10.68
C ALA A 100 -12.20 -60.46 -9.74
N VAL A 101 -12.19 -59.13 -9.86
CA VAL A 101 -11.57 -58.25 -8.85
C VAL A 101 -12.53 -58.20 -7.65
N ALA A 102 -12.45 -59.23 -6.80
CA ALA A 102 -13.04 -59.25 -5.47
C ALA A 102 -11.94 -58.92 -4.45
N PHE A 103 -12.18 -57.92 -3.60
CA PHE A 103 -11.36 -57.65 -2.43
C PHE A 103 -11.68 -58.64 -1.32
N ALA A 104 -10.87 -59.70 -1.20
CA ALA A 104 -10.88 -60.55 -0.03
C ALA A 104 -9.45 -61.02 0.28
N GLY A 105 -9.02 -60.82 1.53
CA GLY A 105 -7.73 -61.28 2.02
C GLY A 105 -7.77 -62.75 2.44
N SER A 106 -6.72 -63.49 2.11
CA SER A 106 -6.03 -64.40 3.04
C SER A 106 -4.84 -65.10 2.34
N HIS A 107 -3.87 -65.41 3.20
CA HIS A 107 -2.56 -66.07 3.08
C HIS A 107 -2.16 -66.89 1.84
N GLY A 108 -0.87 -66.72 1.49
CA GLY A 108 0.01 -67.80 1.02
C GLY A 108 0.36 -67.77 -0.47
N GLY A 109 1.64 -67.60 -0.80
CA GLY A 109 2.18 -67.99 -2.11
C GLY A 109 2.75 -66.85 -2.96
N THR A 110 4.02 -66.98 -3.28
CA THR A 110 4.91 -66.13 -4.07
C THR A 110 4.44 -65.86 -5.52
N ARG A 111 4.14 -64.57 -5.84
CA ARG A 111 4.49 -63.82 -7.09
C ARG A 111 3.76 -62.47 -7.08
N SER A 112 4.49 -61.36 -6.98
CA SER A 112 3.91 -60.01 -7.05
C SER A 112 3.63 -59.61 -8.50
N HIS A 113 2.36 -59.51 -8.88
CA HIS A 113 1.95 -58.88 -10.14
C HIS A 113 1.97 -57.35 -9.98
N LYS A 114 2.94 -56.68 -10.61
CA LYS A 114 3.08 -55.22 -10.66
C LYS A 114 2.25 -54.66 -11.83
N THR A 115 1.33 -53.74 -11.56
CA THR A 115 0.39 -53.18 -12.56
C THR A 115 0.62 -51.67 -12.72
N TRP A 116 0.76 -51.17 -13.97
CA TRP A 116 1.02 -49.74 -14.34
C TRP A 116 0.02 -49.18 -15.36
N VAL A 117 -0.38 -47.91 -15.25
CA VAL A 117 -1.47 -47.29 -16.05
C VAL A 117 -1.14 -45.83 -16.49
N TRP A 118 -1.62 -45.41 -17.68
CA TRP A 118 -1.53 -44.04 -18.24
C TRP A 118 -2.89 -43.51 -18.72
N VAL A 119 -3.02 -42.17 -18.77
CA VAL A 119 -4.15 -41.40 -19.33
C VAL A 119 -3.63 -40.12 -20.01
N SER A 120 -4.01 -39.82 -21.25
CA SER A 120 -3.88 -38.47 -21.83
C SER A 120 -5.18 -37.95 -22.44
N HIS A 121 -5.34 -36.64 -22.44
CA HIS A 121 -6.46 -35.92 -23.03
C HIS A 121 -6.02 -35.29 -24.36
N ARG A 122 -6.54 -35.77 -25.50
CA ARG A 122 -6.53 -35.00 -26.76
C ARG A 122 -7.94 -34.48 -27.02
N GLY A 123 -8.18 -33.21 -26.69
CA GLY A 123 -9.29 -32.44 -27.25
C GLY A 123 -8.81 -31.69 -28.49
N GLY A 124 -9.36 -32.02 -29.66
CA GLY A 124 -9.08 -31.34 -30.92
C GLY A 124 -10.26 -31.46 -31.87
N CYS A 125 -10.82 -30.32 -32.26
CA CYS A 125 -11.99 -30.13 -33.11
C CYS A 125 -11.97 -30.90 -34.45
N ARG A 126 -13.14 -31.32 -34.94
CA ARG A 126 -13.62 -31.12 -36.33
C ARG A 126 -15.09 -31.54 -36.51
N GLY A 127 -15.93 -30.55 -36.86
CA GLY A 127 -17.05 -30.53 -37.80
C GLY A 127 -18.09 -31.66 -37.90
N GLY A 128 -19.37 -31.26 -37.90
CA GLY A 128 -20.46 -31.97 -38.60
C GLY A 128 -21.73 -32.18 -37.77
N ALA A 129 -22.77 -31.39 -38.01
CA ALA A 129 -24.15 -31.65 -37.58
C ALA A 129 -24.79 -32.81 -38.42
N PRO A 130 -26.06 -33.25 -38.26
CA PRO A 130 -27.11 -32.89 -37.28
C PRO A 130 -27.98 -34.10 -36.76
N LEU A 131 -29.03 -33.77 -35.98
CA LEU A 131 -30.36 -34.43 -35.86
C LEU A 131 -30.66 -35.61 -34.90
N CYS A 132 -31.89 -35.52 -34.36
CA CYS A 132 -32.77 -36.52 -33.73
C CYS A 132 -32.35 -37.08 -32.36
N GLY A 133 -33.16 -37.04 -31.29
CA GLY A 133 -34.62 -37.04 -31.20
C GLY A 133 -35.08 -38.35 -30.54
N GLN A 134 -36.07 -38.27 -29.63
CA GLN A 134 -36.78 -39.37 -28.92
C GLN A 134 -36.07 -39.98 -27.71
N ARG A 135 -36.74 -40.48 -26.67
CA ARG A 135 -38.03 -40.27 -25.95
C ARG A 135 -37.97 -41.29 -24.79
N ALA A 136 -38.86 -41.11 -23.81
CA ALA A 136 -39.28 -42.04 -22.75
C ALA A 136 -38.39 -42.09 -21.47
N SER A 137 -38.84 -41.68 -20.26
CA SER A 137 -40.02 -42.09 -19.45
C SER A 137 -39.92 -43.57 -19.05
N VAL A 138 -40.01 -44.08 -17.82
CA VAL A 138 -40.77 -43.81 -16.57
C VAL A 138 -40.05 -44.64 -15.47
N LEU A 139 -39.90 -44.21 -14.19
CA LEU A 139 -40.78 -44.63 -13.08
C LEU A 139 -40.54 -43.84 -11.77
N ARG A 140 -41.65 -43.66 -11.06
CA ARG A 140 -41.92 -42.84 -9.87
C ARG A 140 -41.63 -43.54 -8.53
N ALA A 141 -41.39 -42.73 -7.50
CA ALA A 141 -42.11 -42.72 -6.20
C ALA A 141 -41.78 -41.39 -5.48
N ALA A 142 -42.69 -40.41 -5.37
CA ALA A 142 -43.61 -40.15 -4.24
C ALA A 142 -42.92 -40.24 -2.86
N VAL A 143 -42.92 -39.22 -1.99
CA VAL A 143 -44.10 -38.75 -1.22
C VAL A 143 -43.83 -37.37 -0.56
N ARG A 144 -44.83 -36.48 -0.74
CA ARG A 144 -45.43 -35.40 0.12
C ARG A 144 -44.58 -34.47 1.00
N ALA A 145 -44.83 -33.17 0.77
CA ALA A 145 -44.77 -32.09 1.76
C ALA A 145 -46.00 -32.10 2.70
N PRO A 146 -45.93 -31.35 3.81
CA PRO A 146 -46.96 -30.34 4.04
C PRO A 146 -46.40 -28.98 4.53
N THR A 147 -47.14 -27.95 4.14
CA THR A 147 -47.20 -26.57 4.65
C THR A 147 -47.74 -26.50 6.07
N VAL A 148 -47.23 -25.59 6.93
CA VAL A 148 -47.98 -24.96 8.04
C VAL A 148 -47.37 -23.58 8.38
N GLU A 149 -48.22 -22.55 8.38
CA GLU A 149 -48.05 -21.24 9.04
C GLU A 149 -48.34 -21.36 10.55
N HIS A 150 -47.64 -20.62 11.41
CA HIS A 150 -48.17 -19.85 12.57
C HIS A 150 -47.03 -19.36 13.48
N GLU A 151 -46.92 -18.03 13.57
CA GLU A 151 -47.14 -17.21 14.78
C GLU A 151 -46.49 -17.54 16.16
N PHE A 152 -45.97 -16.46 16.78
CA PHE A 152 -45.75 -16.18 18.21
C PHE A 152 -44.81 -17.17 18.97
N SER A 153 -43.71 -16.77 19.59
CA SER A 153 -43.59 -15.72 20.62
C SER A 153 -42.16 -15.73 21.18
N CYS A 154 -41.59 -14.54 21.44
CA CYS A 154 -40.36 -14.36 22.21
C CYS A 154 -40.73 -13.51 23.45
N PRO A 155 -40.36 -13.91 24.68
CA PRO A 155 -40.62 -13.08 25.85
C PRO A 155 -39.52 -12.02 26.02
N LEU A 156 -40.00 -10.78 26.11
CA LEU A 156 -39.29 -9.61 26.61
C LEU A 156 -38.89 -9.77 28.09
N SER A 157 -37.73 -9.25 28.46
CA SER A 157 -37.62 -8.42 29.68
C SER A 157 -36.56 -7.33 29.47
N LYS A 158 -37.01 -6.08 29.29
CA LYS A 158 -36.87 -4.93 30.22
C LYS A 158 -35.43 -4.38 30.29
N GLY A 159 -35.13 -3.11 30.01
CA GLY A 159 -35.99 -1.96 29.70
C GLY A 159 -35.15 -0.74 29.28
N THR A 160 -35.75 0.00 28.36
CA THR A 160 -35.60 1.40 27.89
C THR A 160 -35.72 2.43 29.07
N PRO A 161 -35.76 3.79 28.91
CA PRO A 161 -35.85 4.61 27.69
C PRO A 161 -35.18 6.02 27.60
N MET A 162 -34.94 6.43 26.34
CA MET A 162 -35.34 7.68 25.64
C MET A 162 -34.71 9.04 26.00
N THR A 163 -34.12 9.80 25.04
CA THR A 163 -34.72 10.58 23.91
C THR A 163 -35.71 11.65 24.41
N ASP A 164 -35.82 12.88 23.89
CA ASP A 164 -35.76 13.40 22.52
C ASP A 164 -35.80 14.95 22.61
N ALA A 165 -35.11 15.74 21.77
CA ALA A 165 -35.58 16.33 20.50
C ALA A 165 -35.67 17.87 20.56
N ALA A 166 -35.17 18.53 19.51
CA ALA A 166 -35.73 19.78 19.00
C ALA A 166 -35.39 19.94 17.50
N VAL A 167 -36.43 19.81 16.67
CA VAL A 167 -36.49 19.99 15.22
C VAL A 167 -36.84 21.45 14.88
N ARG A 168 -36.34 22.00 13.75
CA ARG A 168 -37.00 22.97 12.83
C ARG A 168 -36.03 23.46 11.72
N PRO A 169 -36.50 24.00 10.56
CA PRO A 169 -37.34 23.37 9.54
C PRO A 169 -36.75 23.51 8.10
N LYS A 170 -37.33 22.74 7.16
CA LYS A 170 -36.98 22.65 5.73
C LYS A 170 -37.39 23.89 4.91
N LYS A 171 -36.47 24.36 4.04
CA LYS A 171 -36.78 24.86 2.69
C LYS A 171 -35.52 24.75 1.81
N PRO A 172 -35.51 23.94 0.73
CA PRO A 172 -34.35 23.87 -0.17
C PRO A 172 -34.31 25.11 -1.07
N ALA A 173 -33.16 25.79 -1.12
CA ALA A 173 -32.88 26.78 -2.14
C ALA A 173 -32.59 26.05 -3.46
N THR A 174 -33.39 26.32 -4.48
CA THR A 174 -33.10 25.96 -5.86
C THR A 174 -31.87 26.73 -6.33
N ASN A 175 -30.74 26.04 -6.54
CA ASN A 175 -29.58 26.63 -7.19
C ASN A 175 -29.30 25.89 -8.51
N THR A 176 -29.86 26.43 -9.59
CA THR A 176 -29.47 26.08 -10.96
C THR A 176 -28.15 26.77 -11.26
N ARG A 177 -27.03 26.10 -10.98
CA ARG A 177 -25.72 26.51 -11.46
C ARG A 177 -24.80 25.31 -11.62
N THR A 178 -24.84 24.70 -12.80
CA THR A 178 -23.79 23.82 -13.32
C THR A 178 -22.55 24.68 -13.61
N PRO A 179 -21.36 24.38 -13.08
CA PRO A 179 -20.13 24.99 -13.54
C PRO A 179 -19.86 24.58 -14.98
N ALA A 180 -19.64 25.56 -15.86
CA ALA A 180 -19.26 25.33 -17.24
C ALA A 180 -17.84 24.73 -17.27
N GLY A 181 -17.73 23.45 -17.63
CA GLY A 181 -16.46 22.73 -17.72
C GLY A 181 -16.61 21.23 -18.00
N GLY A 182 -17.73 20.61 -17.63
CA GLY A 182 -18.07 19.25 -18.05
C GLY A 182 -18.79 19.24 -19.40
N ALA A 183 -18.33 18.44 -20.36
CA ALA A 183 -19.11 18.16 -21.56
C ALA A 183 -20.52 17.65 -21.14
N PRO A 184 -21.62 18.17 -21.73
CA PRO A 184 -22.96 17.73 -21.36
C PRO A 184 -23.12 16.25 -21.73
N THR A 185 -23.31 15.42 -20.71
CA THR A 185 -23.73 14.02 -20.85
C THR A 185 -25.08 14.00 -21.57
N ALA A 186 -25.24 13.12 -22.57
CA ALA A 186 -26.48 13.01 -23.32
C ALA A 186 -27.68 12.69 -22.40
N ALA A 187 -28.90 13.08 -22.78
CA ALA A 187 -30.09 12.67 -22.05
C ALA A 187 -30.37 11.18 -22.33
N HIS A 188 -30.57 10.40 -21.27
CA HIS A 188 -30.50 8.94 -21.32
C HIS A 188 -31.85 8.22 -21.07
N THR A 189 -31.93 6.97 -21.57
CA THR A 189 -33.15 6.15 -21.67
C THR A 189 -33.49 5.36 -20.39
N ALA A 190 -34.73 4.85 -20.29
CA ALA A 190 -35.27 4.16 -19.10
C ALA A 190 -34.51 2.88 -18.66
N ALA A 191 -33.63 2.32 -19.49
CA ALA A 191 -32.79 1.17 -19.13
C ALA A 191 -31.59 1.56 -18.22
N GLU A 192 -31.14 2.81 -18.26
CA GLU A 192 -29.97 3.31 -17.51
C GLU A 192 -30.30 3.74 -16.07
N ALA A 193 -31.56 3.59 -15.67
CA ALA A 193 -32.06 3.92 -14.34
C ALA A 193 -31.80 2.82 -13.28
N HIS A 194 -31.24 1.66 -13.68
CA HIS A 194 -31.00 0.50 -12.79
C HIS A 194 -29.51 0.23 -12.47
N GLU A 195 -28.58 0.99 -13.04
CA GLU A 195 -27.14 0.83 -12.73
C GLU A 195 -26.75 1.64 -11.48
N PRO A 196 -25.91 1.07 -10.58
CA PRO A 196 -25.40 1.81 -9.42
C PRO A 196 -24.68 3.08 -9.87
N ARG A 197 -24.98 4.23 -9.25
CA ARG A 197 -24.32 5.50 -9.55
C ARG A 197 -23.70 6.07 -8.28
N ILE A 198 -22.58 6.74 -8.46
CA ILE A 198 -21.87 7.45 -7.41
C ILE A 198 -22.45 8.85 -7.23
N HIS A 199 -22.66 9.26 -5.98
CA HIS A 199 -23.03 10.62 -5.62
C HIS A 199 -21.75 11.40 -5.30
N VAL A 200 -21.21 12.11 -6.30
CA VAL A 200 -19.88 12.74 -6.27
C VAL A 200 -19.68 13.65 -5.06
N ASP A 201 -20.67 14.48 -4.71
CA ASP A 201 -20.59 15.39 -3.56
C ASP A 201 -20.45 14.64 -2.23
N THR A 202 -21.18 13.54 -2.08
CA THR A 202 -21.11 12.70 -0.86
C THR A 202 -19.74 12.04 -0.74
N VAL A 203 -19.17 11.56 -1.85
CA VAL A 203 -17.82 10.98 -1.84
C VAL A 203 -16.76 12.06 -1.62
N THR A 204 -16.97 13.27 -2.14
CA THR A 204 -16.08 14.41 -1.90
C THR A 204 -16.00 14.72 -0.41
N ASP A 205 -17.13 14.82 0.28
CA ASP A 205 -17.16 15.10 1.72
C ASP A 205 -16.49 13.98 2.54
N LEU A 206 -16.66 12.71 2.13
CA LEU A 206 -15.95 11.58 2.75
C LEU A 206 -14.43 11.68 2.58
N LEU A 207 -13.93 12.01 1.38
CA LEU A 207 -12.50 12.11 1.10
C LEU A 207 -11.84 13.33 1.74
N LEU A 208 -12.57 14.44 1.86
CA LEU A 208 -12.10 15.62 2.57
C LEU A 208 -12.06 15.41 4.10
N GLY A 209 -12.86 14.48 4.61
CA GLY A 209 -12.80 13.99 5.98
C GLY A 209 -13.18 15.05 7.03
N THR A 210 -12.63 14.88 8.23
CA THR A 210 -12.99 15.64 9.44
C THR A 210 -12.76 17.14 9.29
N TRP A 211 -11.74 17.57 8.54
CA TRP A 211 -11.38 18.97 8.31
C TRP A 211 -11.71 19.44 6.89
N ALA A 212 -12.85 18.99 6.35
CA ALA A 212 -13.25 19.31 4.98
C ALA A 212 -13.30 20.82 4.70
N GLN A 213 -13.83 21.61 5.64
CA GLN A 213 -13.91 23.06 5.49
C GLN A 213 -12.51 23.69 5.33
N THR A 214 -11.55 23.32 6.17
CA THR A 214 -10.18 23.83 6.08
C THR A 214 -9.50 23.45 4.78
N ARG A 215 -9.69 22.21 4.29
CA ARG A 215 -9.16 21.78 2.99
C ARG A 215 -9.78 22.59 1.85
N ARG A 216 -11.09 22.85 1.89
CA ARG A 216 -11.78 23.72 0.91
C ARG A 216 -11.24 25.15 0.93
N GLU A 217 -11.03 25.74 2.10
CA GLU A 217 -10.42 27.06 2.24
C GLU A 217 -9.00 27.12 1.68
N ALA A 218 -8.18 26.10 1.97
CA ALA A 218 -6.83 26.00 1.42
C ALA A 218 -6.86 25.90 -0.12
N ARG A 219 -7.78 25.12 -0.68
CA ARG A 219 -7.98 25.00 -2.13
C ARG A 219 -8.41 26.31 -2.77
N GLU A 220 -9.40 27.00 -2.20
CA GLU A 220 -9.81 28.33 -2.70
C GLU A 220 -8.65 29.32 -2.72
N MET A 221 -7.83 29.35 -1.66
CA MET A 221 -6.62 30.19 -1.61
C MET A 221 -5.62 29.81 -2.71
N ILE A 222 -5.40 28.52 -2.95
CA ILE A 222 -4.44 28.01 -3.96
C ILE A 222 -4.85 28.38 -5.39
N LYS A 223 -6.10 28.80 -5.65
CA LYS A 223 -6.49 29.32 -6.96
C LYS A 223 -5.76 30.60 -7.36
N ASP A 224 -5.15 31.31 -6.41
CA ASP A 224 -4.31 32.47 -6.72
C ASP A 224 -3.03 32.05 -7.48
N PRO A 225 -2.82 32.53 -8.73
CA PRO A 225 -1.61 32.27 -9.49
C PRO A 225 -0.30 32.70 -8.80
N ALA A 226 -0.35 33.59 -7.82
CA ALA A 226 0.79 33.95 -6.99
C ALA A 226 1.38 32.75 -6.23
N LEU A 227 0.57 31.75 -5.90
CA LEU A 227 0.98 30.54 -5.16
C LEU A 227 1.47 29.41 -6.07
N TRP A 228 1.27 29.51 -7.39
CA TRP A 228 1.60 28.43 -8.31
C TRP A 228 3.10 28.32 -8.55
N LYS A 229 3.59 27.07 -8.60
CA LYS A 229 4.91 26.76 -9.17
C LYS A 229 4.97 27.20 -10.63
N ILE A 230 6.09 27.81 -11.01
CA ILE A 230 6.43 28.16 -12.40
C ILE A 230 7.61 27.28 -12.82
N GLU A 231 7.42 26.43 -13.82
CA GLU A 231 8.47 25.55 -14.32
C GLU A 231 9.54 26.36 -15.07
N GLY A 232 10.81 25.97 -14.89
CA GLY A 232 11.96 26.61 -15.55
C GLY A 232 12.54 27.86 -14.87
N LEU A 233 12.03 28.26 -13.69
CA LEU A 233 12.69 29.28 -12.88
C LEU A 233 14.12 28.87 -12.51
N THR A 234 15.01 29.86 -12.36
CA THR A 234 16.31 29.61 -11.73
C THR A 234 16.10 29.23 -10.26
N VAL A 235 17.08 28.54 -9.65
CA VAL A 235 17.00 28.19 -8.22
C VAL A 235 16.82 29.44 -7.34
N ALA A 236 17.52 30.54 -7.65
CA ALA A 236 17.39 31.79 -6.91
C ALA A 236 15.97 32.38 -7.04
N ASP A 237 15.44 32.50 -8.26
CA ASP A 237 14.10 33.07 -8.48
C ASP A 237 13.00 32.22 -7.84
N HIS A 238 13.14 30.88 -7.88
CA HIS A 238 12.19 29.99 -7.23
C HIS A 238 12.22 30.17 -5.71
N ARG A 239 13.39 30.31 -5.10
CA ARG A 239 13.56 30.54 -3.66
C ARG A 239 12.93 31.85 -3.19
N GLU A 240 13.19 32.95 -3.90
CA GLU A 240 12.59 34.26 -3.60
C GLU A 240 11.07 34.22 -3.75
N ARG A 241 10.57 33.58 -4.81
CA ARG A 241 9.13 33.39 -5.02
C ARG A 241 8.50 32.64 -3.84
N VAL A 242 9.07 31.51 -3.45
CA VAL A 242 8.49 30.68 -2.39
C VAL A 242 8.60 31.37 -1.03
N PHE A 243 9.66 32.13 -0.75
CA PHE A 243 9.74 32.96 0.45
C PHE A 243 8.63 34.02 0.49
N GLY A 244 8.40 34.74 -0.61
CA GLY A 244 7.29 35.69 -0.72
C GLY A 244 5.91 35.05 -0.56
N GLN A 245 5.72 33.82 -1.05
CA GLN A 245 4.47 33.07 -0.88
C GLN A 245 4.18 32.71 0.59
N LEU A 246 5.19 32.58 1.45
CA LEU A 246 4.95 32.38 2.88
C LEU A 246 4.18 33.55 3.50
N GLN A 247 4.44 34.80 3.06
CA GLN A 247 3.69 35.96 3.54
C GLN A 247 2.21 35.87 3.17
N ILE A 248 1.90 35.37 1.97
CA ILE A 248 0.51 35.12 1.55
C ILE A 248 -0.17 34.13 2.50
N LEU A 249 0.55 33.11 2.98
CA LEU A 249 0.01 32.18 3.98
C LEU A 249 -0.23 32.86 5.33
N VAL A 250 0.64 33.78 5.76
CA VAL A 250 0.43 34.59 6.98
C VAL A 250 -0.86 35.41 6.85
N ASP A 251 -1.01 36.13 5.74
CA ASP A 251 -2.16 37.02 5.48
C ASP A 251 -3.49 36.25 5.43
N ASN A 252 -3.45 34.96 5.05
CA ASN A 252 -4.59 34.05 5.01
C ASN A 252 -4.74 33.15 6.26
N ASN A 253 -4.06 33.49 7.37
CA ASN A 253 -4.07 32.75 8.64
C ASN A 253 -3.54 31.30 8.57
N GLY A 254 -2.86 30.93 7.48
CA GLY A 254 -2.25 29.61 7.31
C GLY A 254 -1.15 29.32 8.33
N SER A 255 -0.38 30.35 8.73
CA SER A 255 0.73 30.24 9.69
C SER A 255 0.32 30.04 11.15
N ARG A 256 -0.93 30.39 11.50
CA ARG A 256 -1.34 30.57 12.91
C ARG A 256 -2.05 29.35 13.50
N ARG A 257 -2.50 28.40 12.67
CA ARG A 257 -3.46 27.33 13.06
C ARG A 257 -3.01 26.48 14.25
N ALA A 258 -1.78 25.95 14.21
CA ALA A 258 -1.28 25.05 15.26
C ALA A 258 -0.85 25.73 16.56
N PHE A 259 -0.71 27.05 16.59
CA PHE A 259 -0.13 27.75 17.74
C PHE A 259 -1.19 28.19 18.77
N PRO A 260 -0.78 28.48 20.03
CA PRO A 260 -1.69 28.95 21.07
C PRO A 260 -2.30 30.31 20.78
N LYS A 261 -3.56 30.52 21.20
CA LYS A 261 -4.27 31.80 21.04
C LYS A 261 -3.58 32.97 21.73
N LYS A 262 -2.92 32.73 22.88
CA LYS A 262 -2.13 33.73 23.62
C LYS A 262 -1.09 34.42 22.72
N TYR A 263 -0.57 33.71 21.72
CA TYR A 263 0.48 34.19 20.82
C TYR A 263 -0.05 34.51 19.40
N GLY A 264 -1.37 34.59 19.22
CA GLY A 264 -2.01 34.89 17.93
C GLY A 264 -2.43 33.65 17.13
N GLY A 265 -2.26 32.44 17.68
CA GLY A 265 -2.65 31.20 17.02
C GLY A 265 -4.15 30.85 17.14
N LEU A 266 -4.53 29.68 16.62
CA LEU A 266 -5.94 29.21 16.62
C LEU A 266 -6.17 27.92 17.43
N GLU A 267 -5.12 27.23 17.88
CA GLU A 267 -5.19 25.96 18.64
C GLU A 267 -5.88 24.81 17.89
N ASP A 268 -5.68 24.73 16.58
CA ASP A 268 -6.27 23.68 15.72
C ASP A 268 -5.16 22.92 14.98
N ASN A 269 -4.66 21.87 15.63
CA ASN A 269 -3.54 21.07 15.14
C ASN A 269 -3.94 20.25 13.92
N GLY A 270 -5.13 19.63 13.94
CA GLY A 270 -5.65 18.88 12.80
C GLY A 270 -5.90 19.76 11.58
N ALA A 271 -6.53 20.93 11.75
CA ALA A 271 -6.75 21.87 10.64
C ALA A 271 -5.44 22.40 10.07
N ASN A 272 -4.42 22.62 10.91
CA ASN A 272 -3.09 23.03 10.45
C ASN A 272 -2.54 22.06 9.41
N LEU A 273 -2.53 20.75 9.71
CA LEU A 273 -2.01 19.76 8.78
C LEU A 273 -2.96 19.54 7.60
N ALA A 274 -4.27 19.56 7.81
CA ALA A 274 -5.25 19.43 6.72
C ALA A 274 -5.05 20.51 5.65
N GLY A 275 -4.87 21.77 6.06
CA GLY A 275 -4.59 22.87 5.12
C GLY A 275 -3.21 22.76 4.48
N PHE A 276 -2.19 22.36 5.26
CA PHE A 276 -0.83 22.15 4.76
C PHE A 276 -0.74 21.08 3.65
N MET A 277 -1.48 19.98 3.78
CA MET A 277 -1.48 18.89 2.80
C MET A 277 -1.93 19.37 1.42
N GLU A 278 -2.88 20.29 1.34
CA GLU A 278 -3.43 20.81 0.09
C GLU A 278 -2.43 21.72 -0.65
N LEU A 279 -1.46 22.34 0.04
CA LEU A 279 -0.45 23.23 -0.58
C LEU A 279 0.37 22.55 -1.68
N VAL A 280 0.44 21.21 -1.67
CA VAL A 280 1.08 20.42 -2.74
C VAL A 280 0.45 20.68 -4.13
N LEU A 281 -0.83 21.07 -4.17
CA LEU A 281 -1.53 21.44 -5.40
C LEU A 281 -1.01 22.76 -5.99
N ALA A 282 -0.41 23.64 -5.18
CA ALA A 282 0.17 24.92 -5.59
C ALA A 282 1.64 24.77 -6.00
N ASP A 283 2.50 24.41 -5.03
CA ASP A 283 3.93 24.19 -5.18
C ASP A 283 4.42 23.33 -4.01
N PRO A 284 4.94 22.11 -4.25
CA PRO A 284 5.55 21.30 -3.19
C PRO A 284 6.70 22.02 -2.44
N SER A 285 7.42 22.95 -3.08
CA SER A 285 8.44 23.78 -2.42
C SER A 285 7.82 24.71 -1.38
N LEU A 286 6.67 25.33 -1.69
CA LEU A 286 5.91 26.16 -0.76
C LEU A 286 5.39 25.34 0.42
N GLN A 287 4.82 24.18 0.13
CA GLN A 287 4.40 23.24 1.16
C GLN A 287 5.55 22.99 2.14
N ILE A 288 6.69 22.48 1.68
CA ILE A 288 7.77 22.12 2.59
C ILE A 288 8.43 23.34 3.23
N LYS A 289 8.61 24.47 2.54
CA LYS A 289 9.20 25.69 3.14
C LYS A 289 8.31 26.25 4.26
N SER A 290 6.97 26.19 4.11
CA SER A 290 6.04 26.53 5.19
C SER A 290 6.16 25.58 6.38
N GLY A 291 6.39 24.30 6.10
CA GLY A 291 6.65 23.26 7.10
C GLY A 291 7.95 23.51 7.85
N VAL A 292 9.02 23.93 7.18
CA VAL A 292 10.28 24.31 7.83
C VAL A 292 10.06 25.46 8.81
N GLN A 293 9.36 26.52 8.38
CA GLN A 293 9.15 27.70 9.23
C GLN A 293 8.26 27.40 10.44
N TRP A 294 7.05 26.88 10.23
CA TRP A 294 6.06 26.75 11.30
C TRP A 294 6.00 25.34 11.88
N GLY A 295 6.13 24.32 11.02
CA GLY A 295 6.10 22.91 11.41
C GLY A 295 7.40 22.38 12.03
N LEU A 296 8.55 23.01 11.80
CA LEU A 296 9.82 22.56 12.37
C LEU A 296 10.40 23.62 13.30
N PHE A 297 10.82 24.77 12.80
CA PHE A 297 11.45 25.82 13.60
C PHE A 297 10.50 26.36 14.68
N GLY A 298 9.30 26.82 14.31
CA GLY A 298 8.31 27.31 15.27
C GLY A 298 7.79 26.24 16.22
N SER A 299 7.54 25.03 15.71
CA SER A 299 7.08 23.93 16.54
C SER A 299 8.15 23.43 17.51
N ALA A 300 9.45 23.49 17.18
CA ALA A 300 10.50 23.18 18.14
C ALA A 300 10.53 24.19 19.30
N ILE A 301 10.40 25.50 19.00
CA ILE A 301 10.28 26.54 20.04
C ILE A 301 9.04 26.28 20.92
N TYR A 302 7.90 25.96 20.31
CA TYR A 302 6.65 25.71 21.04
C TYR A 302 6.68 24.44 21.88
N GLN A 303 7.09 23.32 21.29
CA GLN A 303 7.00 22.00 21.91
C GLN A 303 8.17 21.70 22.84
N LEU A 304 9.36 22.23 22.56
CA LEU A 304 10.57 21.97 23.38
C LEU A 304 10.89 23.13 24.32
N GLY A 305 10.39 24.32 24.03
CA GLY A 305 10.51 25.48 24.91
C GLY A 305 9.45 25.52 26.02
N THR A 306 9.77 26.27 27.06
CA THR A 306 8.85 26.77 28.10
C THR A 306 8.27 28.14 27.76
N GLU A 307 7.30 28.63 28.56
CA GLU A 307 6.56 29.88 28.34
C GLU A 307 7.46 31.09 28.04
N LYS A 308 8.61 31.20 28.73
CA LYS A 308 9.60 32.27 28.51
C LYS A 308 10.11 32.35 27.05
N HIS A 309 10.25 31.21 26.38
CA HIS A 309 10.68 31.18 24.97
C HIS A 309 9.53 31.51 24.03
N HIS A 310 8.32 31.09 24.39
CA HIS A 310 7.13 31.39 23.60
C HIS A 310 6.86 32.89 23.56
N GLU A 311 6.98 33.55 24.71
CA GLU A 311 6.87 35.01 24.83
C GLU A 311 7.96 35.75 24.06
N ALA A 312 9.18 35.21 24.02
CA ALA A 312 10.30 35.83 23.34
C ALA A 312 10.21 35.76 21.81
N TRP A 313 9.73 34.64 21.24
CA TRP A 313 9.91 34.38 19.81
C TRP A 313 8.65 33.96 19.05
N LEU A 314 7.65 33.36 19.68
CA LEU A 314 6.62 32.63 18.94
C LEU A 314 5.78 33.53 18.03
N ARG A 315 5.47 34.76 18.48
CA ARG A 315 4.76 35.74 17.66
C ARG A 315 5.52 36.08 16.38
N ASP A 316 6.81 36.37 16.49
CA ASP A 316 7.64 36.75 15.34
C ASP A 316 7.82 35.60 14.36
N VAL A 317 7.84 34.37 14.86
CA VAL A 317 7.85 33.16 14.02
C VAL A 317 6.54 33.02 13.24
N ILE A 318 5.40 33.23 13.90
CA ILE A 318 4.06 33.14 13.31
C ILE A 318 3.86 34.21 12.21
N GLU A 319 4.34 35.43 12.46
CA GLU A 319 4.25 36.56 11.52
C GLU A 319 5.35 36.57 10.47
N LEU A 320 6.24 35.57 10.44
CA LEU A 320 7.38 35.47 9.52
C LEU A 320 8.41 36.62 9.65
N THR A 321 8.35 37.45 10.69
CA THR A 321 9.38 38.47 10.97
C THR A 321 10.68 37.84 11.50
N LEU A 322 10.59 36.62 12.05
CA LEU A 322 11.71 35.77 12.43
C LEU A 322 11.69 34.47 11.59
N PRO A 323 12.21 34.49 10.35
CA PRO A 323 12.39 33.26 9.58
C PRO A 323 13.52 32.43 10.19
N GLY A 324 13.33 31.12 10.30
CA GLY A 324 14.33 30.27 10.92
C GLY A 324 14.48 28.88 10.31
N ALA A 325 15.62 28.27 10.62
CA ALA A 325 16.01 26.94 10.18
C ALA A 325 15.89 25.91 11.30
N PHE A 326 15.68 24.65 10.93
CA PHE A 326 15.64 23.54 11.87
C PHE A 326 16.89 22.66 11.72
N ALA A 327 17.87 22.84 12.61
CA ALA A 327 19.22 22.31 12.48
C ALA A 327 19.43 21.02 13.31
N MET A 328 18.97 19.90 12.77
CA MET A 328 19.12 18.58 13.41
C MET A 328 20.17 17.71 12.71
N THR A 329 19.89 17.35 11.46
CA THR A 329 20.72 16.48 10.62
C THR A 329 22.12 17.04 10.43
N GLU A 330 23.09 16.14 10.43
CA GLU A 330 24.49 16.42 10.10
C GLU A 330 24.94 15.58 8.91
N ILE A 331 26.01 16.00 8.24
CA ILE A 331 26.63 15.26 7.13
C ILE A 331 26.84 13.78 7.50
N GLY A 332 27.30 13.51 8.72
CA GLY A 332 27.57 12.15 9.22
C GLY A 332 26.35 11.43 9.80
N HIS A 333 25.28 12.14 10.18
CA HIS A 333 24.16 11.59 10.95
C HIS A 333 22.81 12.20 10.56
N GLY A 334 21.99 11.41 9.88
CA GLY A 334 20.58 11.73 9.58
C GLY A 334 19.60 10.89 10.40
N SER A 335 19.58 9.57 10.19
CA SER A 335 18.67 8.68 10.92
C SER A 335 19.08 8.44 12.38
N ASP A 336 20.39 8.43 12.67
CA ASP A 336 20.92 8.26 14.03
C ASP A 336 21.22 9.61 14.69
N VAL A 337 20.16 10.38 14.94
CA VAL A 337 20.26 11.71 15.54
C VAL A 337 20.90 11.67 16.94
N ALA A 338 20.83 10.53 17.64
CA ALA A 338 21.44 10.40 18.97
C ALA A 338 22.98 10.53 18.93
N ALA A 339 23.60 10.24 17.78
CA ALA A 339 25.05 10.22 17.58
C ALA A 339 25.63 11.49 16.93
N ILE A 340 24.83 12.55 16.77
CA ILE A 340 25.31 13.83 16.22
C ILE A 340 26.53 14.37 16.99
N GLY A 341 27.42 15.06 16.27
CA GLY A 341 28.70 15.55 16.75
C GLY A 341 28.72 17.01 17.21
N THR A 342 27.74 17.84 16.84
CA THR A 342 27.64 19.23 17.34
C THR A 342 27.47 19.22 18.85
N THR A 343 28.23 20.04 19.58
CA THR A 343 28.20 20.14 21.05
C THR A 343 27.67 21.48 21.52
N ALA A 344 27.04 21.49 22.68
CA ALA A 344 26.67 22.69 23.43
C ALA A 344 27.23 22.57 24.86
N THR A 345 28.38 23.19 25.11
CA THR A 345 29.08 23.11 26.40
C THR A 345 28.74 24.30 27.27
N TYR A 346 28.21 24.05 28.47
CA TYR A 346 27.83 25.09 29.42
C TYR A 346 29.05 25.69 30.13
N ASP A 347 29.10 27.01 30.18
CA ASP A 347 30.09 27.83 30.86
C ASP A 347 29.42 28.55 32.04
N PRO A 348 29.64 28.11 33.30
CA PRO A 348 28.99 28.71 34.47
C PRO A 348 29.55 30.09 34.83
N GLU A 349 30.73 30.49 34.32
CA GLU A 349 31.30 31.82 34.61
C GLU A 349 30.56 32.92 33.87
N THR A 350 30.10 32.64 32.65
CA THR A 350 29.37 33.59 31.80
C THR A 350 27.87 33.30 31.69
N GLU A 351 27.40 32.18 32.26
CA GLU A 351 26.04 31.66 32.09
C GLU A 351 25.63 31.48 30.62
N GLU A 352 26.53 30.91 29.81
CA GLU A 352 26.34 30.71 28.38
C GLU A 352 26.57 29.24 27.97
N PHE A 353 26.01 28.85 26.84
CA PHE A 353 26.41 27.65 26.11
C PHE A 353 27.32 28.02 24.95
N VAL A 354 28.40 27.26 24.79
CA VAL A 354 29.31 27.33 23.65
C VAL A 354 28.89 26.25 22.64
N ILE A 355 28.28 26.67 21.53
CA ILE A 355 27.87 25.80 20.42
C ILE A 355 29.07 25.61 19.49
N ASN A 356 29.44 24.36 19.23
CA ASN A 356 30.62 24.05 18.42
C ASN A 356 30.41 22.84 17.49
N THR A 357 30.95 22.95 16.29
CA THR A 357 30.99 21.90 15.27
C THR A 357 32.42 21.37 15.16
N PRO A 358 32.76 20.26 15.81
CA PRO A 358 34.17 19.86 16.01
C PRO A 358 34.88 19.31 14.75
N PHE A 359 34.14 18.87 13.74
CA PHE A 359 34.69 18.30 12.51
C PHE A 359 33.69 18.41 11.36
N ARG A 360 34.15 18.26 10.10
CA ARG A 360 33.32 18.43 8.91
C ARG A 360 32.07 17.55 8.90
N GLY A 361 32.19 16.29 9.31
CA GLY A 361 31.05 15.37 9.42
C GLY A 361 29.95 15.82 10.42
N ALA A 362 30.26 16.73 11.34
CA ALA A 362 29.30 17.30 12.29
C ALA A 362 28.63 18.59 11.80
N TRP A 363 28.95 19.05 10.58
CA TRP A 363 28.25 20.18 9.97
C TRP A 363 26.77 19.82 9.82
N LYS A 364 25.90 20.74 10.22
CA LYS A 364 24.47 20.59 9.97
C LYS A 364 24.23 20.67 8.47
N ASP A 365 23.31 19.85 7.95
CA ASP A 365 23.13 19.66 6.50
C ASP A 365 21.66 19.55 6.12
N TYR A 366 21.33 19.93 4.88
CA TYR A 366 19.96 19.91 4.32
C TYR A 366 18.96 20.88 4.97
N LEU A 367 19.43 21.95 5.60
CA LEU A 367 18.58 22.81 6.43
C LEU A 367 17.83 23.84 5.60
N GLY A 368 16.52 23.69 5.44
CA GLY A 368 15.69 24.73 4.83
C GLY A 368 15.84 26.07 5.56
N ASN A 369 15.85 27.18 4.81
CA ASN A 369 16.15 28.54 5.26
C ASN A 369 17.61 28.82 5.63
N ALA A 370 18.52 27.84 5.73
CA ALA A 370 19.87 28.13 6.22
C ALA A 370 20.74 28.89 5.21
N ALA A 371 20.57 28.65 3.91
CA ALA A 371 21.45 29.22 2.90
C ALA A 371 21.23 30.74 2.71
N VAL A 372 19.98 31.21 2.79
CA VAL A 372 19.63 32.60 2.47
C VAL A 372 18.75 33.25 3.54
N HIS A 373 17.55 32.72 3.78
CA HIS A 373 16.48 33.49 4.45
C HIS A 373 16.49 33.46 5.98
N GLY A 374 17.06 32.43 6.59
CA GLY A 374 16.94 32.16 8.03
C GLY A 374 17.81 33.10 8.87
N ARG A 375 17.19 33.73 9.86
CA ARG A 375 17.86 34.63 10.82
C ARG A 375 18.29 33.93 12.10
N ALA A 376 17.60 32.85 12.46
CA ALA A 376 17.94 31.99 13.59
C ALA A 376 17.77 30.51 13.21
N ALA A 377 18.31 29.62 14.03
CA ALA A 377 18.11 28.18 13.92
C ALA A 377 17.79 27.55 15.27
N THR A 378 16.94 26.53 15.28
CA THR A 378 16.84 25.59 16.40
C THR A 378 17.86 24.47 16.18
N VAL A 379 18.95 24.50 16.93
CA VAL A 379 20.13 23.62 16.77
C VAL A 379 20.07 22.49 17.78
N PHE A 380 20.07 21.25 17.27
CA PHE A 380 20.21 20.05 18.09
C PHE A 380 21.70 19.78 18.32
N ALA A 381 22.11 19.67 19.58
CA ALA A 381 23.51 19.46 19.96
C ALA A 381 23.62 18.60 21.22
N GLN A 382 24.75 17.92 21.39
CA GLN A 382 25.11 17.19 22.60
C GLN A 382 25.30 18.18 23.76
N LEU A 383 24.40 18.18 24.72
CA LEU A 383 24.48 19.07 25.89
C LEU A 383 25.55 18.56 26.86
N ILE A 384 26.52 19.40 27.18
CA ILE A 384 27.62 19.09 28.10
C ILE A 384 27.64 20.12 29.23
N THR A 385 27.51 19.67 30.48
CA THR A 385 27.68 20.53 31.67
C THR A 385 28.36 19.74 32.78
N GLY A 386 29.21 20.40 33.58
CA GLY A 386 29.98 19.73 34.66
C GLY A 386 30.86 18.57 34.16
N GLY A 387 31.29 18.59 32.90
CA GLY A 387 32.06 17.50 32.27
C GLY A 387 31.24 16.27 31.87
N VAL A 388 29.91 16.30 31.98
CA VAL A 388 29.01 15.18 31.66
C VAL A 388 28.19 15.50 30.41
N ASN A 389 28.11 14.55 29.47
CA ASN A 389 27.23 14.63 28.30
C ASN A 389 25.83 14.06 28.63
N TYR A 390 24.80 14.91 28.53
CA TYR A 390 23.41 14.58 28.84
C TYR A 390 22.57 14.21 27.60
N GLY A 391 23.24 14.06 26.45
CA GLY A 391 22.65 13.74 25.17
C GLY A 391 22.12 14.96 24.44
N VAL A 392 21.44 14.69 23.33
CA VAL A 392 20.93 15.73 22.43
C VAL A 392 19.86 16.58 23.10
N HIS A 393 20.05 17.91 23.04
CA HIS A 393 19.07 18.93 23.40
C HIS A 393 18.97 19.98 22.27
N CYS A 394 17.94 20.81 22.33
CA CYS A 394 17.67 21.83 21.32
C CYS A 394 17.94 23.24 21.86
N PHE A 395 18.63 24.05 21.06
CA PHE A 395 19.03 25.41 21.40
C PHE A 395 18.53 26.37 20.34
N PHE A 396 18.02 27.53 20.74
CA PHE A 396 17.79 28.64 19.81
C PHE A 396 19.12 29.37 19.55
N VAL A 397 19.56 29.48 18.31
CA VAL A 397 20.83 30.10 17.96
C VAL A 397 20.59 31.15 16.87
N PRO A 398 20.78 32.45 17.14
CA PRO A 398 20.85 33.46 16.09
C PRO A 398 21.97 33.11 15.10
N ILE A 399 21.71 33.23 13.80
CA ILE A 399 22.69 32.88 12.75
C ILE A 399 23.03 34.05 11.82
N ARG A 400 22.16 35.05 11.69
CA ARG A 400 22.37 36.24 10.87
C ARG A 400 21.97 37.54 11.57
N ASP A 401 22.58 38.65 11.18
CA ASP A 401 22.18 40.01 11.58
C ASP A 401 20.90 40.50 10.85
N ASP A 402 20.55 41.79 11.00
CA ASP A 402 19.42 42.40 10.30
C ASP A 402 19.69 42.61 8.79
N GLU A 403 20.96 42.73 8.41
CA GLU A 403 21.43 42.88 7.04
C GLU A 403 21.59 41.55 6.28
N GLY A 404 21.45 40.41 6.98
CA GLY A 404 21.54 39.06 6.43
C GLY A 404 22.97 38.47 6.41
N ASN A 405 23.95 39.14 7.01
CA ASN A 405 25.31 38.61 7.16
C ASN A 405 25.34 37.56 8.27
N MET A 406 26.20 36.54 8.12
CA MET A 406 26.40 35.55 9.17
C MET A 406 26.98 36.19 10.42
N LEU A 407 26.44 35.82 11.59
CA LEU A 407 27.00 36.26 12.86
C LEU A 407 28.40 35.65 13.11
N PRO A 408 29.26 36.30 13.92
CA PRO A 408 30.59 35.80 14.21
C PRO A 408 30.59 34.34 14.70
N GLY A 409 31.47 33.51 14.12
CA GLY A 409 31.57 32.08 14.42
C GLY A 409 30.54 31.19 13.73
N VAL A 410 29.53 31.76 13.05
CA VAL A 410 28.55 30.97 12.27
C VAL A 410 28.98 30.94 10.80
N GLN A 411 29.05 29.74 10.22
CA GLN A 411 29.36 29.52 8.81
C GLN A 411 28.16 28.90 8.11
N SER A 412 27.96 29.27 6.84
CA SER A 412 26.91 28.69 5.99
C SER A 412 27.43 28.35 4.60
N GLU A 413 26.98 27.22 4.06
CA GLU A 413 27.17 26.82 2.67
C GLU A 413 25.82 26.48 2.05
N ASP A 414 25.57 26.89 0.81
CA ASP A 414 24.37 26.50 0.06
C ASP A 414 24.51 25.05 -0.45
N ASP A 415 23.45 24.26 -0.37
CA ASP A 415 23.41 22.91 -0.96
C ASP A 415 23.29 22.94 -2.49
N GLY A 416 22.87 24.07 -3.06
CA GLY A 416 22.74 24.28 -4.49
C GLY A 416 21.48 23.62 -5.09
N VAL A 417 21.62 23.12 -6.31
CA VAL A 417 20.53 22.47 -7.07
C VAL A 417 20.25 21.09 -6.49
N LYS A 418 18.98 20.79 -6.22
CA LYS A 418 18.48 19.50 -5.74
C LYS A 418 17.67 18.79 -6.83
N GLY A 419 17.39 17.50 -6.61
CA GLY A 419 16.52 16.69 -7.49
C GLY A 419 15.09 17.22 -7.62
N GLY A 420 14.61 17.96 -6.62
CA GLY A 420 13.33 18.65 -6.56
C GLY A 420 13.31 19.65 -5.40
N LEU A 421 12.17 20.32 -5.19
CA LEU A 421 11.99 21.30 -4.10
C LEU A 421 13.01 22.47 -4.15
N ASN A 422 13.32 22.95 -5.35
CA ASN A 422 14.36 23.96 -5.54
C ASN A 422 13.98 25.37 -5.02
N GLY A 423 12.71 25.61 -4.70
CA GLY A 423 12.26 26.83 -4.01
C GLY A 423 12.63 26.87 -2.53
N ILE A 424 13.25 25.81 -2.00
CA ILE A 424 13.80 25.77 -0.64
C ILE A 424 15.31 26.03 -0.70
N ASP A 425 15.76 27.02 0.07
CA ASP A 425 17.15 27.39 0.26
C ASP A 425 17.82 26.54 1.34
N ASN A 426 17.89 25.24 1.06
CA ASN A 426 18.64 24.30 1.91
C ASN A 426 20.11 24.68 1.96
N GLY A 427 20.68 24.67 3.16
CA GLY A 427 22.10 24.89 3.36
C GLY A 427 22.65 24.17 4.57
N ARG A 428 23.96 24.30 4.71
CA ARG A 428 24.75 23.79 5.82
C ARG A 428 24.99 24.89 6.83
N LEU A 429 25.14 24.48 8.10
CA LEU A 429 25.61 25.36 9.16
C LEU A 429 26.73 24.70 9.95
N ALA A 430 27.74 25.49 10.30
CA ALA A 430 28.76 25.12 11.26
C ALA A 430 28.99 26.25 12.25
N PHE A 431 29.34 25.88 13.48
CA PHE A 431 29.51 26.79 14.60
C PHE A 431 30.94 26.66 15.12
N ASP A 432 31.67 27.76 15.16
CA ASP A 432 32.98 27.86 15.78
C ASP A 432 32.85 28.60 17.12
N HIS A 433 32.70 27.82 18.19
CA HIS A 433 32.58 28.30 19.57
C HIS A 433 31.58 29.45 19.77
N VAL A 434 30.41 29.36 19.12
CA VAL A 434 29.36 30.38 19.16
C VAL A 434 28.71 30.40 20.54
N ARG A 435 28.75 31.53 21.23
CA ARG A 435 28.19 31.70 22.57
C ARG A 435 26.73 32.13 22.50
N VAL A 436 25.86 31.43 23.22
CA VAL A 436 24.45 31.79 23.43
C VAL A 436 24.11 31.80 24.91
N PRO A 437 23.25 32.71 25.40
CA PRO A 437 22.84 32.73 26.80
C PRO A 437 22.22 31.40 27.25
N ARG A 438 22.28 31.09 28.55
CA ARG A 438 21.57 29.93 29.14
C ARG A 438 20.08 29.90 28.81
N PHE A 439 19.47 31.08 28.63
CA PHE A 439 18.09 31.25 28.16
C PHE A 439 17.78 30.51 26.86
N ASN A 440 18.78 30.29 25.99
CA ASN A 440 18.57 29.73 24.66
C ASN A 440 18.38 28.21 24.65
N LEU A 441 18.59 27.52 25.77
CA LEU A 441 18.24 26.10 25.92
C LEU A 441 16.71 25.94 25.96
N LEU A 442 16.14 25.26 24.98
CA LEU A 442 14.72 24.89 24.96
C LEU A 442 14.47 23.79 26.01
N ASN A 443 14.19 24.23 27.23
CA ASN A 443 14.38 23.45 28.45
C ASN A 443 13.13 22.71 28.98
N ARG A 444 12.14 22.37 28.14
CA ARG A 444 10.90 21.72 28.61
C ARG A 444 11.14 20.33 29.23
N TYR A 445 12.11 19.58 28.71
CA TYR A 445 12.36 18.19 29.10
C TYR A 445 13.72 17.98 29.78
N GLY A 446 14.52 19.04 29.93
CA GLY A 446 15.83 19.03 30.57
C GLY A 446 16.35 20.45 30.70
N ASP A 447 16.87 20.80 31.87
CA ASP A 447 17.30 22.17 32.20
C ASP A 447 18.70 22.17 32.83
N VAL A 448 19.36 23.34 32.76
CA VAL A 448 20.65 23.61 33.39
C VAL A 448 20.51 24.86 34.26
N ALA A 449 20.80 24.72 35.55
CA ALA A 449 20.83 25.83 36.49
C ALA A 449 22.06 26.72 36.28
N ALA A 450 22.07 27.93 36.86
CA ALA A 450 23.18 28.88 36.73
C ALA A 450 24.53 28.27 37.16
N ASP A 451 24.53 27.44 38.19
CA ASP A 451 25.72 26.74 38.70
C ASP A 451 26.17 25.54 37.84
N GLY A 452 25.44 25.22 36.76
CA GLY A 452 25.72 24.11 35.86
C GLY A 452 25.02 22.80 36.23
N THR A 453 24.21 22.76 37.29
CA THR A 453 23.46 21.56 37.69
C THR A 453 22.39 21.22 36.65
N TYR A 454 22.44 20.00 36.11
CA TYR A 454 21.43 19.49 35.16
C TYR A 454 20.23 18.86 35.90
N SER A 455 19.01 19.10 35.41
CA SER A 455 17.78 18.46 35.92
C SER A 455 16.82 18.05 34.80
N SER A 456 15.97 17.03 35.06
CA SER A 456 14.95 16.54 34.12
C SER A 456 13.94 15.66 34.85
N ASP A 457 12.65 15.89 34.62
CA ASP A 457 11.55 15.07 35.17
C ASP A 457 11.45 13.69 34.50
N ILE A 458 12.16 13.47 33.39
CA ILE A 458 12.24 12.18 32.70
C ILE A 458 13.57 11.49 33.09
N PRO A 459 13.54 10.43 33.93
CA PRO A 459 14.77 9.86 34.47
C PRO A 459 15.62 9.11 33.43
N SER A 460 14.97 8.48 32.45
CA SER A 460 15.66 7.69 31.42
C SER A 460 16.16 8.60 30.29
N PRO A 461 17.48 8.67 30.02
CA PRO A 461 18.02 9.46 28.91
C PRO A 461 17.42 9.09 27.55
N GLY A 462 17.28 7.78 27.28
CA GLY A 462 16.67 7.31 26.05
C GLY A 462 15.20 7.72 25.94
N ARG A 463 14.43 7.60 27.04
CA ARG A 463 13.02 8.03 27.04
C ARG A 463 12.90 9.54 26.80
N ARG A 464 13.76 10.35 27.44
CA ARG A 464 13.79 11.80 27.24
C ARG A 464 14.05 12.16 25.77
N PHE A 465 15.06 11.54 25.15
CA PHE A 465 15.37 11.74 23.74
C PHE A 465 14.17 11.41 22.84
N PHE A 466 13.54 10.25 23.03
CA PHE A 466 12.37 9.86 22.24
C PHE A 466 11.14 10.75 22.51
N THR A 467 10.92 11.20 23.75
CA THR A 467 9.83 12.15 24.05
C THR A 467 10.04 13.50 23.36
N MET A 468 11.28 14.01 23.34
CA MET A 468 11.61 15.25 22.63
C MET A 468 11.37 15.13 21.11
N LEU A 469 11.78 14.02 20.50
CA LEU A 469 11.56 13.80 19.07
C LEU A 469 10.09 13.45 18.73
N GLY A 470 9.40 12.75 19.62
CA GLY A 470 7.98 12.39 19.46
C GLY A 470 7.06 13.62 19.41
N ALA A 471 7.46 14.72 20.02
CA ALA A 471 6.78 16.01 19.90
C ALA A 471 6.80 16.59 18.48
N LEU A 472 7.61 16.02 17.56
CA LEU A 472 7.76 16.45 16.17
C LEU A 472 7.14 15.46 15.16
N VAL A 473 6.30 14.52 15.62
CA VAL A 473 5.65 13.50 14.74
C VAL A 473 4.78 14.09 13.62
N GLN A 474 4.37 15.35 13.73
CA GLN A 474 3.52 16.03 12.75
C GLN A 474 4.08 16.02 11.33
N GLY A 475 5.41 16.05 11.17
CA GLY A 475 6.05 15.98 9.86
C GLY A 475 5.60 14.72 9.10
N ARG A 476 5.63 13.56 9.75
CA ARG A 476 5.20 12.27 9.17
C ARG A 476 3.72 12.27 8.79
N VAL A 477 2.86 12.80 9.66
CA VAL A 477 1.41 12.89 9.41
C VAL A 477 1.12 13.78 8.19
N SER A 478 1.81 14.91 8.10
CA SER A 478 1.63 15.89 7.02
C SER A 478 2.05 15.34 5.65
N LEU A 479 3.17 14.61 5.59
CA LEU A 479 3.67 14.04 4.34
C LEU A 479 2.82 12.90 3.82
N ASP A 480 2.21 12.12 4.73
CA ASP A 480 1.28 11.06 4.36
C ASP A 480 0.08 11.62 3.56
N GLY A 481 -0.56 12.67 4.07
CA GLY A 481 -1.69 13.32 3.40
C GLY A 481 -1.28 14.11 2.15
N ALA A 482 -0.11 14.75 2.15
CA ALA A 482 0.42 15.47 1.00
C ALA A 482 0.71 14.53 -0.18
N ALA A 483 1.37 13.39 0.08
CA ALA A 483 1.65 12.37 -0.92
C ALA A 483 0.36 11.76 -1.48
N THR A 484 -0.64 11.54 -0.62
CA THR A 484 -1.98 11.08 -1.02
C THR A 484 -2.66 12.08 -1.96
N THR A 485 -2.62 13.38 -1.62
CA THR A 485 -3.21 14.46 -2.43
C THR A 485 -2.51 14.62 -3.79
N ALA A 486 -1.18 14.54 -3.82
CA ALA A 486 -0.41 14.57 -5.08
C ALA A 486 -0.70 13.36 -5.98
N THR A 487 -0.86 12.17 -5.37
CA THR A 487 -1.25 10.95 -6.08
C THR A 487 -2.64 11.10 -6.71
N ALA A 488 -3.60 11.66 -5.96
CA ALA A 488 -4.94 11.93 -6.45
C ALA A 488 -4.93 12.90 -7.64
N LEU A 489 -4.11 13.96 -7.58
CA LEU A 489 -3.92 14.91 -8.69
C LEU A 489 -3.38 14.20 -9.95
N ALA A 490 -2.34 13.38 -9.81
CA ALA A 490 -1.77 12.65 -10.94
C ALA A 490 -2.76 11.67 -11.58
N LEU A 491 -3.55 10.96 -10.76
CA LEU A 491 -4.60 10.07 -11.24
C LEU A 491 -5.75 10.82 -11.89
N HIS A 492 -6.14 11.98 -11.36
CA HIS A 492 -7.13 12.85 -12.01
C HIS A 492 -6.66 13.23 -13.42
N ILE A 493 -5.43 13.71 -13.55
CA ILE A 493 -4.85 14.06 -14.86
C ILE A 493 -4.85 12.86 -15.82
N ALA A 494 -4.32 11.72 -15.37
CA ALA A 494 -4.14 10.56 -16.23
C ALA A 494 -5.45 9.88 -16.62
N ILE A 495 -6.41 9.75 -15.70
CA ILE A 495 -7.70 9.11 -15.96
C ILE A 495 -8.57 10.00 -16.86
N THR A 496 -8.58 11.31 -16.62
CA THR A 496 -9.30 12.24 -17.51
C THR A 496 -8.71 12.25 -18.91
N TYR A 497 -7.38 12.30 -19.05
CA TYR A 497 -6.74 12.16 -20.36
C TYR A 497 -7.06 10.81 -21.02
N ALA A 498 -6.97 9.70 -20.27
CA ALA A 498 -7.24 8.36 -20.79
C ALA A 498 -8.71 8.16 -21.21
N GLY A 499 -9.66 8.85 -20.58
CA GLY A 499 -11.07 8.85 -20.94
C GLY A 499 -11.38 9.64 -22.21
N GLN A 500 -10.46 10.48 -22.68
CA GLN A 500 -10.62 11.34 -23.85
C GLN A 500 -9.78 10.84 -25.04
N ARG A 501 -8.52 10.47 -24.77
CA ARG A 501 -7.53 10.09 -25.78
C ARG A 501 -7.94 8.81 -26.50
N ARG A 502 -7.84 8.82 -27.84
CA ARG A 502 -8.01 7.63 -28.67
C ARG A 502 -6.70 7.25 -29.34
N GLN A 503 -6.48 5.95 -29.52
CA GLN A 503 -5.33 5.42 -30.24
C GLN A 503 -5.62 3.97 -30.63
N PHE A 504 -5.24 3.60 -31.86
CA PHE A 504 -5.40 2.27 -32.46
C PHE A 504 -6.86 1.87 -32.73
N ASP A 505 -7.08 1.18 -33.85
CA ASP A 505 -8.34 0.52 -34.17
C ASP A 505 -8.44 -0.82 -33.41
N SER A 506 -9.65 -1.19 -33.00
CA SER A 506 -10.01 -2.51 -32.49
C SER A 506 -9.81 -3.66 -33.49
N GLY A 507 -9.47 -3.33 -34.75
CA GLY A 507 -9.33 -4.27 -35.85
C GLY A 507 -10.66 -4.62 -36.52
N SER A 508 -11.77 -4.02 -36.05
CA SER A 508 -13.09 -4.15 -36.67
C SER A 508 -13.30 -3.21 -37.86
N GLY A 509 -12.30 -2.37 -38.18
CA GLY A 509 -12.43 -1.31 -39.19
C GLY A 509 -13.24 -0.13 -38.68
N SER A 510 -13.28 0.05 -37.35
CA SER A 510 -14.00 1.11 -36.65
C SER A 510 -13.09 2.31 -36.37
N ASP A 511 -13.68 3.34 -35.75
CA ASP A 511 -12.93 4.42 -35.11
C ASP A 511 -11.93 3.89 -34.07
N GLU A 512 -10.90 4.69 -33.80
CA GLU A 512 -9.93 4.41 -32.75
C GLU A 512 -10.58 4.30 -31.37
N VAL A 513 -10.04 3.41 -30.54
CA VAL A 513 -10.58 3.10 -29.21
C VAL A 513 -10.05 4.11 -28.18
N VAL A 514 -10.88 4.47 -27.20
CA VAL A 514 -10.48 5.31 -26.06
C VAL A 514 -9.48 4.55 -25.20
N LEU A 515 -8.40 5.21 -24.74
CA LEU A 515 -7.33 4.53 -24.00
C LEU A 515 -7.86 3.77 -22.78
N LEU A 516 -8.77 4.37 -22.01
CA LEU A 516 -9.33 3.75 -20.81
C LEU A 516 -10.25 2.55 -21.11
N ASP A 517 -10.61 2.27 -22.37
CA ASP A 517 -11.37 1.07 -22.75
C ASP A 517 -10.47 -0.15 -22.95
N TYR A 518 -9.14 0.04 -23.03
CA TYR A 518 -8.20 -1.08 -23.04
C TYR A 518 -8.04 -1.66 -21.63
N GLY A 519 -8.27 -2.97 -21.48
CA GLY A 519 -8.15 -3.65 -20.18
C GLY A 519 -6.77 -3.49 -19.52
N LYS A 520 -5.68 -3.43 -20.31
CA LYS A 520 -4.35 -3.13 -19.75
C LYS A 520 -4.27 -1.70 -19.21
N HIS A 521 -4.87 -0.71 -19.87
CA HIS A 521 -4.86 0.68 -19.39
C HIS A 521 -5.67 0.81 -18.09
N GLN A 522 -6.81 0.11 -17.98
CA GLN A 522 -7.57 0.00 -16.74
C GLN A 522 -6.73 -0.62 -15.61
N ARG A 523 -5.99 -1.71 -15.88
CA ARG A 523 -5.07 -2.34 -14.90
C ARG A 523 -3.93 -1.42 -14.45
N ARG A 524 -3.53 -0.45 -15.26
CA ARG A 524 -2.47 0.51 -14.89
C ARG A 524 -2.99 1.52 -13.87
N LEU A 525 -4.20 2.06 -14.07
CA LEU A 525 -4.68 3.23 -13.35
C LEU A 525 -5.69 2.92 -12.23
N LEU A 526 -6.68 2.04 -12.46
CA LEU A 526 -7.79 1.87 -11.52
C LEU A 526 -7.39 1.19 -10.19
N PRO A 527 -6.44 0.23 -10.13
CA PRO A 527 -5.95 -0.27 -8.85
C PRO A 527 -5.26 0.81 -8.01
N ARG A 528 -4.56 1.77 -8.66
CA ARG A 528 -3.93 2.91 -7.99
C ARG A 528 -4.96 3.93 -7.51
N LEU A 529 -6.03 4.12 -8.28
CA LEU A 529 -7.21 4.86 -7.83
C LEU A 529 -7.85 4.22 -6.59
N ALA A 530 -7.98 2.89 -6.55
CA ALA A 530 -8.49 2.21 -5.37
C ALA A 530 -7.57 2.39 -4.15
N GLN A 531 -6.25 2.34 -4.36
CA GLN A 531 -5.27 2.55 -3.31
C GLN A 531 -5.28 3.98 -2.76
N VAL A 532 -5.41 5.01 -3.61
CA VAL A 532 -5.44 6.40 -3.11
C VAL A 532 -6.69 6.70 -2.28
N TYR A 533 -7.82 6.06 -2.60
CA TYR A 533 -9.02 6.12 -1.75
C TYR A 533 -8.77 5.51 -0.36
N ALA A 534 -8.14 4.34 -0.31
CA ALA A 534 -7.76 3.71 0.96
C ALA A 534 -6.81 4.61 1.78
N GLN A 535 -5.91 5.33 1.10
CA GLN A 535 -5.01 6.30 1.73
C GLN A 535 -5.73 7.51 2.29
N PHE A 536 -6.74 8.06 1.60
CA PHE A 536 -7.55 9.17 2.15
C PHE A 536 -8.24 8.79 3.47
N PHE A 537 -8.87 7.62 3.53
CA PHE A 537 -9.54 7.16 4.75
C PHE A 537 -8.55 6.91 5.89
N ALA A 538 -7.43 6.23 5.61
CA ALA A 538 -6.39 5.99 6.61
C ALA A 538 -5.73 7.31 7.09
N ASN A 539 -5.58 8.28 6.20
CA ASN A 539 -5.03 9.59 6.54
C ASN A 539 -5.97 10.39 7.46
N ASP A 540 -7.29 10.35 7.25
CA ASP A 540 -8.25 11.01 8.14
C ASP A 540 -8.22 10.40 9.55
N GLU A 541 -8.14 9.07 9.66
CA GLU A 541 -7.94 8.40 10.95
C GLU A 541 -6.65 8.84 11.64
N LEU A 542 -5.53 8.83 10.92
CA LEU A 542 -4.24 9.29 11.45
C LEU A 542 -4.32 10.75 11.91
N LEU A 543 -4.99 11.61 11.14
CA LEU A 543 -5.11 13.02 11.45
C LEU A 543 -6.02 13.27 12.67
N ARG A 544 -7.09 12.49 12.83
CA ARG A 544 -7.93 12.48 14.05
C ARG A 544 -7.15 12.05 15.29
N THR A 545 -6.32 11.01 15.18
CA THR A 545 -5.44 10.58 16.28
C THR A 545 -4.42 11.66 16.61
N PHE A 546 -3.79 12.27 15.60
CA PHE A 546 -2.85 13.38 15.77
C PHE A 546 -3.50 14.55 16.52
N ASP A 547 -4.66 15.03 16.05
CA ASP A 547 -5.34 16.15 16.69
C ASP A 547 -5.80 15.80 18.12
N GLY A 548 -6.28 14.58 18.36
CA GLY A 548 -6.64 14.11 19.70
C GLY A 548 -5.48 14.21 20.70
N VAL A 549 -4.28 13.77 20.30
CA VAL A 549 -3.06 13.83 21.12
C VAL A 549 -2.59 15.27 21.33
N PHE A 550 -2.47 16.07 20.25
CA PHE A 550 -1.87 17.41 20.34
C PHE A 550 -2.83 18.50 20.85
N SER A 551 -4.14 18.28 20.80
CA SER A 551 -5.13 19.11 21.49
C SER A 551 -5.29 18.77 22.97
N GLY A 552 -4.65 17.69 23.45
CA GLY A 552 -4.77 17.22 24.83
C GLY A 552 -6.02 16.38 25.13
N ARG A 553 -6.93 16.18 24.16
CA ARG A 553 -8.19 15.44 24.39
C ARG A 553 -7.98 13.96 24.65
N THR A 554 -6.98 13.35 24.02
CA THR A 554 -6.62 11.94 24.16
C THR A 554 -5.13 11.76 24.44
N ASP A 555 -4.48 12.76 25.04
CA ASP A 555 -3.04 12.74 25.35
C ASP A 555 -2.72 11.73 26.46
N THR A 556 -2.52 10.48 26.05
CA THR A 556 -2.09 9.38 26.90
C THR A 556 -0.85 8.71 26.30
N PRO A 557 -0.03 8.02 27.11
CA PRO A 557 1.12 7.27 26.59
C PRO A 557 0.75 6.26 25.50
N ASP A 558 -0.40 5.59 25.63
CA ASP A 558 -0.85 4.59 24.65
C ASP A 558 -1.28 5.23 23.33
N GLU A 559 -2.00 6.36 23.37
CA GLU A 559 -2.41 7.09 22.16
C GLU A 559 -1.22 7.76 21.46
N ARG A 560 -0.22 8.26 22.21
CA ARG A 560 1.03 8.75 21.61
C ARG A 560 1.78 7.65 20.89
N GLU A 561 1.88 6.47 21.49
CA GLU A 561 2.52 5.32 20.86
C GLU A 561 1.74 4.81 19.64
N ASN A 562 0.41 4.84 19.70
CA ASN A 562 -0.47 4.53 18.58
C ASN A 562 -0.24 5.50 17.42
N LEU A 563 -0.24 6.82 17.70
CA LEU A 563 0.05 7.86 16.72
C LEU A 563 1.41 7.66 16.04
N GLU A 564 2.46 7.41 16.83
CA GLU A 564 3.80 7.15 16.28
C GLU A 564 3.83 5.92 15.37
N THR A 565 3.13 4.85 15.75
CA THR A 565 3.05 3.60 14.98
C THR A 565 2.27 3.80 13.68
N LEU A 566 1.10 4.44 13.73
CA LEU A 566 0.29 4.74 12.55
C LEU A 566 1.06 5.65 11.58
N ALA A 567 1.68 6.72 12.07
CA ALA A 567 2.48 7.62 11.23
C ALA A 567 3.68 6.90 10.59
N ALA A 568 4.38 6.03 11.34
CA ALA A 568 5.51 5.25 10.84
C ALA A 568 5.09 4.13 9.88
N ALA A 569 3.83 3.67 9.92
CA ALA A 569 3.27 2.70 8.98
C ALA A 569 2.76 3.37 7.70
N LEU A 570 2.01 4.47 7.80
CA LEU A 570 1.29 5.06 6.68
C LEU A 570 2.18 5.94 5.80
N LYS A 571 3.05 6.79 6.38
CA LYS A 571 3.94 7.68 5.62
C LYS A 571 4.80 6.93 4.60
N PRO A 572 5.45 5.79 4.94
CA PRO A 572 6.21 5.03 3.95
C PRO A 572 5.34 4.53 2.78
N LEU A 573 4.13 4.05 3.07
CA LEU A 573 3.24 3.48 2.08
C LEU A 573 2.69 4.55 1.13
N SER A 574 2.28 5.72 1.63
CA SER A 574 1.78 6.82 0.81
C SER A 574 2.88 7.46 -0.04
N THR A 575 4.07 7.69 0.53
CA THR A 575 5.18 8.30 -0.21
C THR A 575 5.75 7.38 -1.29
N TRP A 576 5.93 6.08 -1.04
CA TRP A 576 6.30 5.14 -2.12
C TRP A 576 5.19 5.00 -3.17
N ASN A 577 3.92 5.00 -2.75
CA ASN A 577 2.80 4.96 -3.71
C ASN A 577 2.79 6.20 -4.62
N ALA A 578 3.10 7.37 -4.08
CA ALA A 578 3.15 8.60 -4.87
C ALA A 578 4.17 8.50 -6.01
N LEU A 579 5.40 8.07 -5.74
CA LEU A 579 6.42 7.93 -6.79
C LEU A 579 5.99 6.94 -7.87
N ASP A 580 5.57 5.73 -7.47
CA ASP A 580 5.15 4.69 -8.38
C ASP A 580 3.91 5.08 -9.20
N THR A 581 2.91 5.69 -8.56
CA THR A 581 1.67 6.10 -9.23
C THR A 581 1.86 7.31 -10.13
N ILE A 582 2.60 8.34 -9.71
CA ILE A 582 2.85 9.52 -10.54
C ILE A 582 3.65 9.11 -11.78
N GLN A 583 4.63 8.23 -11.63
CA GLN A 583 5.39 7.68 -12.75
C GLN A 583 4.50 6.88 -13.71
N GLU A 584 3.64 6.00 -13.18
CA GLU A 584 2.70 5.23 -13.99
C GLU A 584 1.70 6.15 -14.73
N CYS A 585 1.21 7.21 -14.07
CA CYS A 585 0.34 8.23 -14.67
C CYS A 585 1.04 8.98 -15.81
N ARG A 586 2.31 9.35 -15.61
CA ARG A 586 3.16 9.98 -16.65
C ARG A 586 3.28 9.08 -17.88
N GLU A 587 3.56 7.80 -17.68
CA GLU A 587 3.67 6.83 -18.77
C GLU A 587 2.33 6.51 -19.43
N ALA A 588 1.23 6.51 -18.68
CA ALA A 588 -0.11 6.32 -19.22
C ALA A 588 -0.53 7.47 -20.14
N CYS A 589 -0.02 8.68 -19.90
CA CYS A 589 -0.27 9.85 -20.74
C CYS A 589 0.64 9.92 -21.99
N GLY A 590 1.57 8.98 -22.18
CA GLY A 590 2.49 8.95 -23.32
C GLY A 590 3.38 10.21 -23.39
N GLY A 591 3.65 10.69 -24.60
CA GLY A 591 4.48 11.89 -24.81
C GLY A 591 3.91 13.14 -24.12
N SER A 592 2.59 13.29 -24.06
CA SER A 592 1.95 14.41 -23.39
C SER A 592 2.25 14.43 -21.88
N GLY A 593 2.35 13.25 -21.26
CA GLY A 593 2.72 13.12 -19.84
C GLY A 593 4.15 13.57 -19.54
N PHE A 594 5.03 13.64 -20.54
CA PHE A 594 6.41 14.10 -20.38
C PHE A 594 6.54 15.63 -20.36
N MET A 595 5.53 16.35 -20.86
CA MET A 595 5.57 17.82 -20.93
C MET A 595 5.42 18.44 -19.54
N ALA A 596 6.31 19.37 -19.20
CA ALA A 596 6.32 20.06 -17.89
C ALA A 596 4.98 20.73 -17.56
N ASP A 597 4.32 21.31 -18.57
CA ASP A 597 3.00 21.96 -18.44
C ASP A 597 1.90 21.02 -17.92
N ASN A 598 2.06 19.69 -18.07
CA ASN A 598 1.12 18.70 -17.53
C ASN A 598 1.50 18.19 -16.13
N ARG A 599 2.52 18.80 -15.50
CA ARG A 599 2.93 18.68 -14.09
C ARG A 599 3.43 17.33 -13.61
N LEU A 600 3.14 16.22 -14.28
CA LEU A 600 3.47 14.87 -13.80
C LEU A 600 4.98 14.66 -13.55
N VAL A 601 5.84 15.16 -14.44
CA VAL A 601 7.31 15.08 -14.28
C VAL A 601 7.81 15.91 -13.11
N GLY A 602 7.42 17.20 -13.07
CA GLY A 602 7.84 18.11 -12.00
C GLY A 602 7.35 17.65 -10.62
N LEU A 603 6.10 17.18 -10.54
CA LEU A 603 5.52 16.64 -9.31
C LEU A 603 6.27 15.40 -8.84
N HIS A 604 6.64 14.48 -9.73
CA HIS A 604 7.46 13.32 -9.34
C HIS A 604 8.82 13.74 -8.79
N HIS A 605 9.51 14.67 -9.45
CA HIS A 605 10.82 15.17 -9.00
C HIS A 605 10.74 15.81 -7.60
N ASP A 606 9.71 16.62 -7.37
CA ASP A 606 9.51 17.29 -6.09
C ASP A 606 9.18 16.32 -4.94
N LEU A 607 8.42 15.25 -5.21
CA LEU A 607 8.03 14.27 -4.21
C LEU A 607 9.11 13.21 -3.93
N ASP A 608 10.15 13.08 -4.76
CA ASP A 608 11.17 12.03 -4.63
C ASP A 608 11.78 11.97 -3.22
N VAL A 609 12.12 13.13 -2.65
CA VAL A 609 12.71 13.21 -1.30
C VAL A 609 11.75 12.81 -0.17
N TYR A 610 10.44 12.71 -0.43
CA TYR A 610 9.44 12.40 0.60
C TYR A 610 9.64 11.00 1.19
N VAL A 611 10.27 10.08 0.46
CA VAL A 611 10.59 8.74 0.96
C VAL A 611 11.77 8.72 1.92
N THR A 612 12.51 9.83 2.03
CA THR A 612 13.78 9.92 2.78
C THR A 612 13.64 10.74 4.06
N PHE A 613 13.11 11.97 3.96
CA PHE A 613 13.02 12.85 5.14
C PHE A 613 11.85 12.47 6.08
N GLU A 614 11.80 13.08 7.26
CA GLU A 614 10.86 12.73 8.35
C GLU A 614 10.97 11.26 8.81
N GLY A 615 12.12 10.64 8.52
CA GLY A 615 12.41 9.23 8.73
C GLY A 615 12.43 8.47 7.41
N ASP A 616 13.56 7.79 7.15
CA ASP A 616 13.70 6.87 6.03
C ASP A 616 12.59 5.80 6.10
N ASN A 617 11.99 5.53 4.95
CA ASN A 617 10.83 4.65 4.88
C ASN A 617 11.11 3.22 5.41
N ASN A 618 12.31 2.67 5.23
CA ASN A 618 12.65 1.35 5.75
C ASN A 618 12.90 1.39 7.26
N VAL A 619 13.58 2.43 7.75
CA VAL A 619 13.80 2.65 9.18
C VAL A 619 12.47 2.81 9.93
N LEU A 620 11.52 3.56 9.36
CA LEU A 620 10.18 3.71 9.94
C LEU A 620 9.41 2.38 10.00
N LEU A 621 9.39 1.62 8.89
CA LEU A 621 8.76 0.30 8.90
C LEU A 621 9.45 -0.68 9.86
N GLN A 622 10.77 -0.56 10.06
CA GLN A 622 11.45 -1.34 11.09
C GLN A 622 10.93 -1.01 12.51
N LEU A 623 10.63 0.26 12.82
CA LEU A 623 10.05 0.64 14.11
C LEU A 623 8.69 -0.04 14.31
N VAL A 624 7.84 0.00 13.29
CA VAL A 624 6.53 -0.70 13.28
C VAL A 624 6.72 -2.21 13.48
N GLY A 625 7.63 -2.84 12.75
CA GLY A 625 7.91 -4.27 12.88
C GLY A 625 8.39 -4.65 14.29
N LYS A 626 9.29 -3.86 14.89
CA LYS A 626 9.73 -4.05 16.28
C LYS A 626 8.56 -3.94 17.25
N ARG A 627 7.65 -2.98 17.04
CA ARG A 627 6.44 -2.85 17.86
C ARG A 627 5.55 -4.08 17.76
N LEU A 628 5.28 -4.58 16.55
CA LEU A 628 4.49 -5.79 16.32
C LEU A 628 5.10 -7.03 17.02
N LEU A 629 6.43 -7.18 16.97
CA LEU A 629 7.13 -8.24 17.71
C LEU A 629 6.99 -8.10 19.23
N ASN A 630 7.07 -6.87 19.75
CA ASN A 630 6.88 -6.61 21.17
C ASN A 630 5.46 -6.91 21.62
N ASP A 631 4.45 -6.53 20.83
CA ASP A 631 3.04 -6.81 21.14
C ASP A 631 2.75 -8.31 21.05
N PHE A 632 3.33 -9.01 20.07
CA PHE A 632 3.31 -10.46 20.03
C PHE A 632 3.94 -11.07 21.30
N ALA A 633 5.10 -10.58 21.74
CA ALA A 633 5.75 -11.08 22.95
C ALA A 633 4.93 -10.83 24.22
N LYS A 634 4.24 -9.68 24.32
CA LYS A 634 3.36 -9.34 25.46
C LYS A 634 2.22 -10.35 25.64
N GLN A 635 1.70 -10.95 24.56
CA GLN A 635 0.64 -11.96 24.63
C GLN A 635 1.06 -13.23 25.41
N PHE A 636 2.36 -13.48 25.53
CA PHE A 636 2.92 -14.61 26.27
C PHE A 636 3.42 -14.24 27.67
N LYS A 637 3.42 -12.95 28.03
CA LYS A 637 3.85 -12.49 29.35
C LYS A 637 2.83 -12.95 30.39
N GLY A 638 3.25 -13.83 31.30
CA GLY A 638 2.35 -14.44 32.30
C GLY A 638 1.44 -15.54 31.73
N ALA A 639 1.69 -16.03 30.52
CA ALA A 639 0.95 -17.16 29.95
C ALA A 639 1.26 -18.46 30.72
N ASP A 640 0.22 -19.26 30.97
CA ASP A 640 0.37 -20.55 31.62
C ASP A 640 1.07 -21.60 30.71
N ALA A 641 1.50 -22.70 31.33
CA ALA A 641 2.16 -23.78 30.62
C ALA A 641 1.27 -24.38 29.50
N ALA A 642 -0.06 -24.32 29.64
CA ALA A 642 -1.00 -24.81 28.65
C ALA A 642 -1.05 -23.93 27.39
N LYS A 643 -1.07 -22.59 27.52
CA LYS A 643 -0.97 -21.66 26.39
C LYS A 643 0.38 -21.76 25.69
N LEU A 644 1.48 -21.88 26.44
CA LEU A 644 2.82 -22.06 25.88
C LEU A 644 2.95 -23.41 25.15
N ALA A 645 2.40 -24.50 25.73
CA ALA A 645 2.37 -25.81 25.10
C ALA A 645 1.48 -25.84 23.85
N SER A 646 0.31 -25.20 23.88
CA SER A 646 -0.59 -25.06 22.73
C SER A 646 0.09 -24.27 21.60
N PHE A 647 0.80 -23.19 21.93
CA PHE A 647 1.58 -22.43 20.94
C PHE A 647 2.73 -23.26 20.36
N ALA A 648 3.50 -23.96 21.20
CA ALA A 648 4.57 -24.85 20.74
C ALA A 648 4.04 -25.99 19.86
N ALA A 649 2.88 -26.55 20.20
CA ALA A 649 2.19 -27.56 19.39
C ALA A 649 1.72 -26.98 18.04
N LYS A 650 1.19 -25.75 18.02
CA LYS A 650 0.81 -25.04 16.78
C LYS A 650 2.02 -24.71 15.89
N GLN A 651 3.16 -24.33 16.47
CA GLN A 651 4.39 -24.11 15.69
C GLN A 651 4.99 -25.42 15.15
N THR A 652 4.96 -26.48 15.95
CA THR A 652 5.45 -27.80 15.52
C THR A 652 4.52 -28.42 14.48
N ALA A 653 3.20 -28.23 14.64
CA ALA A 653 2.23 -28.54 13.60
C ALA A 653 2.49 -27.67 12.36
N GLY A 654 2.61 -26.35 12.45
CA GLY A 654 2.95 -25.49 11.30
C GLY A 654 4.21 -25.94 10.54
N LYS A 655 5.27 -26.33 11.27
CA LYS A 655 6.52 -26.84 10.68
C LYS A 655 6.42 -28.26 10.10
N VAL A 656 5.65 -29.16 10.72
CA VAL A 656 5.40 -30.52 10.20
C VAL A 656 4.33 -30.52 9.09
N PHE A 657 3.47 -29.50 9.06
CA PHE A 657 2.43 -29.24 8.05
C PHE A 657 2.93 -28.43 6.85
N HIS A 658 4.23 -28.11 6.75
CA HIS A 658 4.85 -27.79 5.46
C HIS A 658 4.80 -28.98 4.48
N GLY A 659 4.38 -30.18 4.92
CA GLY A 659 3.77 -31.18 4.06
C GLY A 659 2.34 -30.80 3.71
N ALA A 660 2.15 -30.24 2.51
CA ALA A 660 0.94 -29.70 1.90
C ALA A 660 -0.36 -30.57 1.94
N GLY A 661 -0.39 -31.76 2.54
CA GLY A 661 -1.48 -32.73 2.36
C GLY A 661 -2.79 -32.40 3.07
N LEU A 662 -2.81 -32.25 4.40
CA LEU A 662 -4.06 -32.32 5.18
C LEU A 662 -4.93 -31.05 5.11
N ARG A 663 -4.30 -29.87 5.07
CA ARG A 663 -5.03 -28.60 4.97
C ARG A 663 -5.46 -28.29 3.54
N GLN A 664 -4.63 -28.62 2.53
CA GLN A 664 -5.07 -28.61 1.13
C GLN A 664 -6.15 -29.65 0.87
N LEU A 665 -6.13 -30.84 1.50
CA LEU A 665 -7.23 -31.79 1.39
C LEU A 665 -8.53 -31.23 1.98
N GLY A 666 -8.49 -30.62 3.17
CA GLY A 666 -9.67 -29.97 3.75
C GLY A 666 -10.20 -28.82 2.89
N GLN A 667 -9.31 -27.93 2.43
CA GLN A 667 -9.66 -26.82 1.55
C GLN A 667 -10.16 -27.31 0.18
N ALA A 668 -9.48 -28.29 -0.42
CA ALA A 668 -9.85 -28.88 -1.71
C ALA A 668 -11.17 -29.65 -1.64
N VAL A 669 -11.49 -30.33 -0.54
CA VAL A 669 -12.80 -30.97 -0.31
C VAL A 669 -13.92 -29.93 -0.18
N THR A 670 -13.64 -28.80 0.48
CA THR A 670 -14.58 -27.67 0.59
C THR A 670 -14.77 -26.96 -0.77
N ASP A 671 -13.70 -26.88 -1.57
CA ASP A 671 -13.70 -26.31 -2.92
C ASP A 671 -14.33 -27.28 -3.96
N PHE A 672 -14.27 -28.60 -3.75
CA PHE A 672 -14.86 -29.63 -4.61
C PHE A 672 -16.39 -29.64 -4.57
N GLY A 673 -16.97 -29.43 -3.39
CA GLY A 673 -18.43 -29.39 -3.21
C GLY A 673 -19.06 -28.06 -3.63
N SER A 674 -18.24 -27.04 -3.91
CA SER A 674 -18.69 -25.67 -4.09
C SER A 674 -18.23 -25.02 -5.37
N THR A 675 -17.64 -25.69 -6.37
CA THR A 675 -16.97 -24.99 -7.48
C THR A 675 -17.85 -24.00 -8.25
N ALA A 676 -19.19 -24.13 -8.22
CA ALA A 676 -20.12 -23.07 -8.67
C ALA A 676 -20.36 -21.97 -7.61
N ARG A 677 -20.46 -22.34 -6.32
CA ARG A 677 -20.60 -21.44 -5.16
C ARG A 677 -19.32 -20.67 -4.81
N SER A 678 -18.12 -21.23 -4.88
CA SER A 678 -16.83 -20.54 -4.69
C SER A 678 -16.44 -19.68 -5.91
N VAL A 679 -17.12 -19.86 -7.04
CA VAL A 679 -17.06 -18.98 -8.23
C VAL A 679 -18.15 -17.88 -8.19
N GLU A 680 -19.19 -18.02 -7.37
CA GLU A 680 -20.14 -16.94 -7.02
C GLU A 680 -19.71 -16.16 -5.75
N LEU A 681 -18.96 -16.78 -4.85
CA LEU A 681 -18.44 -16.21 -3.61
C LEU A 681 -17.05 -15.58 -3.83
N GLY A 682 -16.90 -14.70 -4.82
CA GLY A 682 -15.67 -13.89 -4.96
C GLY A 682 -15.23 -13.36 -3.60
N LEU A 683 -13.92 -13.46 -3.29
CA LEU A 683 -13.35 -13.21 -1.95
C LEU A 683 -14.04 -12.01 -1.32
N ARG A 684 -15.04 -12.27 -0.46
CA ARG A 684 -15.88 -11.21 0.12
C ARG A 684 -15.00 -10.36 1.03
N ALA A 685 -15.48 -9.18 1.39
CA ALA A 685 -14.81 -8.28 2.32
C ALA A 685 -14.13 -9.02 3.50
N GLU A 686 -14.91 -9.81 4.24
CA GLU A 686 -14.42 -10.61 5.37
C GLU A 686 -13.29 -11.57 5.01
N GLN A 687 -13.37 -12.22 3.85
CA GLN A 687 -12.33 -13.15 3.39
C GLN A 687 -11.06 -12.42 2.95
N GLN A 688 -11.19 -11.21 2.39
CA GLN A 688 -10.04 -10.36 2.09
C GLN A 688 -9.36 -9.93 3.39
N HIS A 689 -10.14 -9.44 4.36
CA HIS A 689 -9.64 -9.06 5.70
C HIS A 689 -8.90 -10.21 6.36
N GLU A 690 -9.52 -11.39 6.42
CA GLU A 690 -8.90 -12.59 7.00
C GLU A 690 -7.55 -12.93 6.36
N LEU A 691 -7.46 -12.88 5.02
CA LEU A 691 -6.21 -13.15 4.29
C LEU A 691 -5.14 -12.09 4.56
N LEU A 692 -5.50 -10.81 4.62
CA LEU A 692 -4.57 -9.72 4.91
C LEU A 692 -4.08 -9.79 6.36
N ALA A 693 -5.00 -9.92 7.33
CA ALA A 693 -4.70 -10.02 8.75
C ALA A 693 -3.90 -11.28 9.10
N GLU A 694 -4.22 -12.43 8.49
CA GLU A 694 -3.46 -13.66 8.69
C GLU A 694 -2.05 -13.58 8.09
N ARG A 695 -1.87 -12.86 6.98
CA ARG A 695 -0.53 -12.61 6.42
C ARG A 695 0.37 -11.89 7.42
N VAL A 696 -0.11 -10.79 8.00
CA VAL A 696 0.63 -10.03 9.03
C VAL A 696 0.97 -10.93 10.21
N ARG A 697 -0.03 -11.61 10.78
CA ARG A 697 0.13 -12.46 11.95
C ARG A 697 1.16 -13.57 11.72
N GLN A 698 1.05 -14.29 10.61
CA GLN A 698 1.95 -15.39 10.29
C GLN A 698 3.40 -14.91 10.12
N MET A 699 3.62 -13.79 9.39
CA MET A 699 4.96 -13.24 9.20
C MET A 699 5.61 -12.89 10.55
N ILE A 700 4.87 -12.24 11.45
CA ILE A 700 5.35 -11.90 12.80
C ILE A 700 5.63 -13.16 13.63
N GLU A 701 4.75 -14.17 13.59
CA GLU A 701 4.96 -15.45 14.28
C GLU A 701 6.23 -16.18 13.83
N ASP A 702 6.48 -16.20 12.51
CA ASP A 702 7.65 -16.86 11.93
C ASP A 702 8.95 -16.14 12.26
N ILE A 703 8.93 -14.80 12.20
CA ILE A 703 10.07 -13.96 12.62
C ILE A 703 10.33 -14.15 14.12
N ALA A 704 9.31 -14.02 14.97
CA ALA A 704 9.45 -14.22 16.41
C ALA A 704 9.98 -15.62 16.74
N GLY A 705 9.55 -16.65 16.00
CA GLY A 705 10.07 -18.00 16.09
C GLY A 705 11.58 -18.11 15.83
N ARG A 706 12.09 -17.39 14.81
CA ARG A 706 13.53 -17.32 14.49
C ARG A 706 14.31 -16.49 15.51
N LEU A 707 13.73 -15.39 16.00
CA LEU A 707 14.33 -14.52 17.00
C LEU A 707 14.43 -15.16 18.40
N ARG A 708 13.75 -16.27 18.67
CA ARG A 708 13.92 -17.02 19.94
C ARG A 708 15.38 -17.36 20.24
N LEU A 709 16.18 -17.63 19.21
CA LEU A 709 17.60 -17.93 19.35
C LEU A 709 18.39 -16.74 19.93
N ALA A 710 17.95 -15.50 19.66
CA ALA A 710 18.61 -14.30 20.16
C ALA A 710 18.48 -14.14 21.70
N SER A 711 17.44 -14.70 22.31
CA SER A 711 17.18 -14.56 23.77
C SER A 711 18.26 -15.15 24.68
N LYS A 712 19.08 -16.08 24.15
CA LYS A 712 20.19 -16.73 24.89
C LYS A 712 21.56 -16.39 24.30
N ALA A 713 21.61 -15.53 23.28
CA ALA A 713 22.83 -15.19 22.56
C ALA A 713 23.54 -14.00 23.21
N SER A 714 24.83 -13.81 22.90
CA SER A 714 25.53 -12.57 23.26
C SER A 714 24.89 -11.37 22.54
N PRO A 715 25.09 -10.12 23.01
CA PRO A 715 24.52 -8.94 22.35
C PRO A 715 24.88 -8.82 20.86
N ALA A 716 26.11 -9.17 20.47
CA ALA A 716 26.56 -9.14 19.09
C ALA A 716 25.85 -10.20 18.23
N GLU A 717 25.73 -11.43 18.75
CA GLU A 717 25.01 -12.50 18.07
C GLU A 717 23.51 -12.22 17.99
N ALA A 718 22.90 -11.66 19.04
CA ALA A 718 21.50 -11.25 19.04
C ALA A 718 21.24 -10.17 17.98
N ALA A 719 22.15 -9.19 17.84
CA ALA A 719 22.08 -8.19 16.79
C ALA A 719 22.22 -8.82 15.40
N ALA A 720 23.14 -9.77 15.21
CA ALA A 720 23.30 -10.49 13.94
C ALA A 720 22.04 -11.31 13.57
N ILE A 721 21.44 -11.99 14.55
CA ILE A 721 20.18 -12.74 14.37
C ILE A 721 19.04 -11.79 14.00
N PHE A 722 18.92 -10.65 14.67
CA PHE A 722 17.92 -9.63 14.33
C PHE A 722 18.12 -9.11 12.91
N ASN A 723 19.36 -8.74 12.57
CA ASN A 723 19.73 -8.24 11.26
C ASN A 723 19.38 -9.23 10.14
N ALA A 724 19.64 -10.52 10.35
CA ALA A 724 19.29 -11.58 9.40
C ALA A 724 17.77 -11.72 9.13
N ASN A 725 16.91 -11.17 9.98
CA ASN A 725 15.45 -11.18 9.82
C ASN A 725 14.86 -9.80 9.49
N GLN A 726 15.70 -8.77 9.34
CA GLN A 726 15.26 -7.37 9.21
C GLN A 726 14.43 -7.13 7.95
N ALA A 727 14.81 -7.72 6.81
CA ALA A 727 14.08 -7.58 5.56
C ALA A 727 12.64 -8.12 5.65
N GLU A 728 12.47 -9.31 6.23
CA GLU A 728 11.14 -9.89 6.43
C GLU A 728 10.32 -9.11 7.48
N LEU A 729 10.98 -8.53 8.48
CA LEU A 729 10.34 -7.68 9.48
C LEU A 729 9.77 -6.40 8.87
N ILE A 730 10.51 -5.75 7.98
CA ILE A 730 10.06 -4.58 7.24
C ILE A 730 8.88 -4.94 6.34
N GLU A 731 8.92 -6.10 5.68
CA GLU A 731 7.79 -6.58 4.86
C GLU A 731 6.55 -6.91 5.70
N ALA A 732 6.72 -7.42 6.93
CA ALA A 732 5.60 -7.64 7.85
C ALA A 732 4.96 -6.32 8.30
N ALA A 733 5.78 -5.30 8.56
CA ALA A 733 5.32 -3.95 8.87
C ALA A 733 4.59 -3.30 7.69
N ARG A 734 5.09 -3.47 6.46
CA ARG A 734 4.40 -3.05 5.23
C ARG A 734 3.03 -3.70 5.12
N ALA A 735 2.96 -5.02 5.30
CA ALA A 735 1.70 -5.77 5.26
C ALA A 735 0.71 -5.27 6.32
N HIS A 736 1.20 -4.84 7.50
CA HIS A 736 0.37 -4.24 8.52
C HIS A 736 -0.20 -2.88 8.08
N GLY A 737 0.62 -2.00 7.50
CA GLY A 737 0.13 -0.73 6.93
C GLY A 737 -0.89 -0.94 5.80
N GLU A 738 -0.69 -1.94 4.95
CA GLU A 738 -1.64 -2.31 3.88
C GLU A 738 -2.99 -2.79 4.46
N LEU A 739 -2.96 -3.54 5.57
CA LEU A 739 -4.16 -3.95 6.30
C LEU A 739 -4.90 -2.74 6.90
N LEU A 740 -4.18 -1.84 7.57
CA LEU A 740 -4.75 -0.63 8.16
C LEU A 740 -5.48 0.22 7.10
N GLN A 741 -4.89 0.37 5.91
CA GLN A 741 -5.54 1.06 4.79
C GLN A 741 -6.84 0.37 4.33
N TRP A 742 -6.86 -0.97 4.32
CA TRP A 742 -8.05 -1.73 3.93
C TRP A 742 -9.16 -1.61 4.98
N GLU A 743 -8.79 -1.63 6.27
CA GLU A 743 -9.70 -1.45 7.41
C GLU A 743 -10.31 -0.04 7.38
N ALA A 744 -9.49 1.00 7.30
CA ALA A 744 -9.95 2.39 7.21
C ALA A 744 -10.88 2.63 6.01
N PHE A 745 -10.59 2.03 4.84
CA PHE A 745 -11.49 2.12 3.69
C PHE A 745 -12.82 1.42 3.96
N SER A 746 -12.80 0.24 4.58
CA SER A 746 -14.03 -0.50 4.90
C SER A 746 -14.90 0.25 5.92
N ASP A 747 -14.28 0.87 6.92
CA ASP A 747 -14.96 1.68 7.93
C ASP A 747 -15.53 2.97 7.33
N GLY A 748 -14.75 3.65 6.48
CA GLY A 748 -15.17 4.87 5.78
C GLY A 748 -16.40 4.70 4.89
N ILE A 749 -16.64 3.50 4.35
CA ILE A 749 -17.81 3.22 3.50
C ILE A 749 -18.99 2.60 4.26
N ALA A 750 -18.80 2.14 5.51
CA ALA A 750 -19.84 1.45 6.29
C ALA A 750 -21.05 2.36 6.62
N GLY A 751 -20.83 3.68 6.69
CA GLY A 751 -21.86 4.68 7.00
C GLY A 751 -22.65 5.21 5.78
N ILE A 752 -22.35 4.76 4.56
CA ILE A 752 -22.96 5.31 3.35
C ILE A 752 -24.41 4.85 3.19
N SER A 753 -25.33 5.81 3.20
CA SER A 753 -26.77 5.54 3.09
C SER A 753 -27.25 5.36 1.64
N ASP A 754 -26.57 5.98 0.67
CA ASP A 754 -26.91 5.85 -0.75
C ASP A 754 -26.46 4.48 -1.31
N PRO A 755 -27.38 3.59 -1.74
CA PRO A 755 -27.03 2.24 -2.14
C PRO A 755 -26.11 2.18 -3.38
N GLY A 756 -26.27 3.12 -4.31
CA GLY A 756 -25.44 3.20 -5.52
C GLY A 756 -23.99 3.52 -5.18
N THR A 757 -23.77 4.57 -4.40
CA THR A 757 -22.46 5.00 -3.92
C THR A 757 -21.79 3.93 -3.06
N ALA A 758 -22.53 3.34 -2.12
CA ALA A 758 -22.02 2.25 -1.28
C ALA A 758 -21.55 1.05 -2.12
N GLN A 759 -22.27 0.72 -3.19
CA GLN A 759 -21.91 -0.37 -4.08
C GLN A 759 -20.66 -0.06 -4.93
N VAL A 760 -20.57 1.13 -5.51
CA VAL A 760 -19.40 1.54 -6.33
C VAL A 760 -18.15 1.62 -5.47
N LEU A 761 -18.22 2.24 -4.29
CA LEU A 761 -17.06 2.29 -3.38
C LEU A 761 -16.74 0.92 -2.77
N GLY A 762 -17.74 0.05 -2.58
CA GLY A 762 -17.52 -1.36 -2.25
C GLY A 762 -16.71 -2.10 -3.31
N TRP A 763 -17.00 -1.90 -4.59
CA TRP A 763 -16.19 -2.44 -5.70
C TRP A 763 -14.77 -1.88 -5.72
N LEU A 764 -14.62 -0.59 -5.42
CA LEU A 764 -13.31 0.06 -5.35
C LEU A 764 -12.48 -0.48 -4.18
N ARG A 765 -13.07 -0.66 -3.00
CA ARG A 765 -12.44 -1.32 -1.84
C ARG A 765 -12.04 -2.75 -2.16
N ASP A 766 -12.93 -3.51 -2.81
CA ASP A 766 -12.62 -4.88 -3.24
C ASP A 766 -11.48 -4.92 -4.26
N LEU A 767 -11.41 -3.94 -5.18
CA LEU A 767 -10.30 -3.84 -6.13
C LEU A 767 -8.97 -3.61 -5.39
N PHE A 768 -8.94 -2.75 -4.38
CA PHE A 768 -7.76 -2.53 -3.55
C PHE A 768 -7.32 -3.81 -2.83
N GLY A 769 -8.23 -4.45 -2.07
CA GLY A 769 -7.91 -5.66 -1.32
C GLY A 769 -7.49 -6.84 -2.20
N LEU A 770 -8.20 -7.06 -3.32
CA LEU A 770 -7.85 -8.10 -4.28
C LEU A 770 -6.52 -7.82 -4.98
N HIS A 771 -6.20 -6.56 -5.27
CA HIS A 771 -4.92 -6.20 -5.87
C HIS A 771 -3.74 -6.46 -4.91
N LEU A 772 -3.90 -6.16 -3.61
CA LEU A 772 -2.92 -6.55 -2.58
C LEU A 772 -2.73 -8.07 -2.52
N ILE A 773 -3.83 -8.83 -2.58
CA ILE A 773 -3.77 -10.29 -2.61
C ILE A 773 -3.07 -10.78 -3.90
N GLU A 774 -3.37 -10.18 -5.06
CA GLU A 774 -2.72 -10.48 -6.35
C GLU A 774 -1.20 -10.24 -6.28
N LYS A 775 -0.80 -9.07 -5.77
CA LYS A 775 0.59 -8.65 -5.57
C LYS A 775 1.39 -9.64 -4.71
N HIS A 776 0.74 -10.29 -3.75
CA HIS A 776 1.37 -11.22 -2.81
C HIS A 776 0.96 -12.69 -3.00
N LEU A 777 0.43 -13.08 -4.17
CA LEU A 777 -0.05 -14.44 -4.45
C LEU A 777 0.97 -15.54 -4.13
N ALA A 778 2.25 -15.31 -4.43
CA ALA A 778 3.30 -16.28 -4.16
C ALA A 778 3.36 -16.64 -2.67
N TRP A 779 3.27 -15.64 -1.79
CA TRP A 779 3.26 -15.86 -0.33
C TRP A 779 2.03 -16.68 0.09
N TYR A 780 0.84 -16.34 -0.42
CA TYR A 780 -0.39 -17.06 -0.09
C TYR A 780 -0.39 -18.52 -0.58
N LEU A 781 0.21 -18.79 -1.74
CA LEU A 781 0.35 -20.15 -2.28
C LEU A 781 1.36 -20.98 -1.48
N ILE A 782 2.55 -20.43 -1.21
CA ILE A 782 3.62 -21.10 -0.45
C ILE A 782 3.15 -21.46 0.97
N ASN A 783 2.38 -20.57 1.59
CA ASN A 783 1.84 -20.79 2.94
C ASN A 783 0.50 -21.54 2.96
N GLY A 784 0.03 -22.05 1.82
CA GLY A 784 -1.20 -22.84 1.72
C GLY A 784 -2.47 -22.08 2.11
N ARG A 785 -2.47 -20.74 2.01
CA ARG A 785 -3.60 -19.85 2.31
C ARG A 785 -4.56 -19.72 1.15
N LEU A 786 -4.05 -19.87 -0.08
CA LEU A 786 -4.84 -19.97 -1.30
C LEU A 786 -4.45 -21.23 -2.07
N SER A 787 -5.43 -21.89 -2.68
CA SER A 787 -5.19 -22.93 -3.69
C SER A 787 -4.83 -22.27 -5.02
N ALA A 788 -4.14 -23.01 -5.91
CA ALA A 788 -3.80 -22.51 -7.25
C ALA A 788 -5.06 -22.08 -8.04
N GLN A 789 -6.18 -22.79 -7.87
CA GLN A 789 -7.46 -22.45 -8.50
C GLN A 789 -8.05 -21.15 -7.98
N ARG A 790 -8.03 -20.94 -6.65
CA ARG A 790 -8.50 -19.67 -6.05
C ARG A 790 -7.60 -18.51 -6.44
N ALA A 791 -6.27 -18.71 -6.41
CA ALA A 791 -5.30 -17.72 -6.87
C ALA A 791 -5.53 -17.30 -8.33
N ALA A 792 -5.72 -18.26 -9.25
CA ALA A 792 -6.04 -17.96 -10.65
C ALA A 792 -7.39 -17.24 -10.84
N SER A 793 -8.30 -17.35 -9.88
CA SER A 793 -9.59 -16.66 -9.91
C SER A 793 -9.48 -15.20 -9.48
N VAL A 794 -8.54 -14.85 -8.59
CA VAL A 794 -8.31 -13.46 -8.11
C VAL A 794 -8.14 -12.50 -9.29
N SER A 795 -7.22 -12.78 -10.20
CA SER A 795 -6.97 -11.94 -11.38
C SER A 795 -8.22 -11.76 -12.25
N LYS A 796 -9.05 -12.80 -12.40
CA LYS A 796 -10.31 -12.73 -13.17
C LYS A 796 -11.38 -11.89 -12.46
N TYR A 797 -11.39 -11.86 -11.13
CA TYR A 797 -12.27 -10.96 -10.37
C TYR A 797 -11.83 -9.51 -10.53
N ILE A 798 -10.52 -9.24 -10.45
CA ILE A 798 -9.96 -7.92 -10.71
C ILE A 798 -10.39 -7.42 -12.09
N ASP A 799 -10.20 -8.21 -13.15
CA ASP A 799 -10.61 -7.79 -14.51
C ASP A 799 -12.10 -7.47 -14.64
N ARG A 800 -12.96 -8.21 -13.93
CA ARG A 800 -14.40 -7.91 -13.88
C ARG A 800 -14.72 -6.64 -13.10
N LEU A 801 -14.02 -6.38 -11.99
CA LEU A 801 -14.18 -5.14 -11.24
C LEU A 801 -13.71 -3.93 -12.06
N LEU A 802 -12.62 -4.05 -12.81
CA LEU A 802 -12.12 -3.00 -13.70
C LEU A 802 -13.18 -2.61 -14.74
N LEU A 803 -13.82 -3.59 -15.38
CA LEU A 803 -14.92 -3.34 -16.31
C LEU A 803 -16.13 -2.67 -15.65
N ARG A 804 -16.46 -3.04 -14.40
CA ARG A 804 -17.55 -2.42 -13.64
C ARG A 804 -17.24 -1.00 -13.18
N LEU A 805 -15.99 -0.72 -12.84
CA LEU A 805 -15.54 0.59 -12.37
C LEU A 805 -15.26 1.55 -13.52
N ARG A 806 -14.99 1.05 -14.73
CA ARG A 806 -14.69 1.86 -15.92
C ARG A 806 -15.72 2.99 -16.18
N PRO A 807 -17.05 2.77 -16.10
CA PRO A 807 -18.03 3.85 -16.28
C PRO A 807 -17.95 4.94 -15.20
N HIS A 808 -17.49 4.59 -14.00
CA HIS A 808 -17.40 5.50 -12.84
C HIS A 808 -16.03 6.17 -12.71
N ALA A 809 -15.06 5.84 -13.58
CA ALA A 809 -13.68 6.29 -13.42
C ALA A 809 -13.54 7.81 -13.40
N GLN A 810 -14.32 8.53 -14.22
CA GLN A 810 -14.33 9.99 -14.22
C GLN A 810 -14.98 10.53 -12.94
N ASP A 811 -16.17 10.05 -12.57
CA ASP A 811 -16.86 10.47 -11.34
C ASP A 811 -16.00 10.25 -10.07
N LEU A 812 -15.22 9.17 -10.03
CA LEU A 812 -14.29 8.88 -8.93
C LEU A 812 -13.15 9.90 -8.84
N VAL A 813 -12.57 10.33 -9.98
CA VAL A 813 -11.54 11.38 -9.92
C VAL A 813 -12.12 12.78 -9.77
N ASP A 814 -13.38 12.99 -10.16
CA ASP A 814 -14.12 14.23 -9.94
C ASP A 814 -14.49 14.38 -8.45
N ALA A 815 -14.69 13.28 -7.73
CA ALA A 815 -14.93 13.29 -6.28
C ALA A 815 -13.71 13.77 -5.47
N PHE A 816 -12.52 13.90 -6.07
CA PHE A 816 -11.43 14.64 -5.43
C PHE A 816 -11.72 16.14 -5.36
N ALA A 817 -12.68 16.65 -6.13
CA ALA A 817 -13.09 18.06 -6.20
C ALA A 817 -11.91 19.00 -6.47
N PHE A 818 -11.09 18.64 -7.46
CA PHE A 818 -10.09 19.55 -8.02
C PHE A 818 -10.71 20.38 -9.15
N GLU A 819 -10.50 21.68 -9.09
CA GLU A 819 -10.92 22.64 -10.12
C GLU A 819 -9.75 22.88 -11.10
N PRO A 820 -10.00 23.48 -12.28
CA PRO A 820 -8.95 23.72 -13.27
C PRO A 820 -7.70 24.41 -12.71
N GLU A 821 -7.88 25.34 -11.78
CA GLU A 821 -6.83 26.09 -11.06
C GLU A 821 -6.00 25.21 -10.11
N HIS A 822 -6.57 24.11 -9.60
CA HIS A 822 -5.83 23.12 -8.81
C HIS A 822 -5.08 22.14 -9.73
N VAL A 823 -5.70 21.74 -10.85
CA VAL A 823 -5.17 20.71 -11.75
C VAL A 823 -4.02 21.24 -12.60
N ARG A 824 -4.21 22.36 -13.28
CA ARG A 824 -3.19 23.06 -14.11
C ARG A 824 -2.42 22.12 -15.04
N ALA A 825 -3.12 21.19 -15.66
CA ALA A 825 -2.59 20.29 -16.68
C ALA A 825 -3.46 20.38 -17.92
N PRO A 826 -2.99 20.99 -19.03
CA PRO A 826 -3.77 21.16 -20.24
C PRO A 826 -4.45 19.89 -20.73
N ILE A 827 -3.80 18.73 -20.64
CA ILE A 827 -4.38 17.44 -21.08
C ILE A 827 -5.61 16.97 -20.30
N ALA A 828 -5.87 17.56 -19.13
CA ALA A 828 -7.04 17.27 -18.31
C ALA A 828 -8.15 18.34 -18.42
N SER A 829 -7.96 19.39 -19.24
CA SER A 829 -8.91 20.50 -19.38
C SER A 829 -10.13 20.22 -20.29
N GLY A 830 -10.12 19.08 -21.00
CA GLY A 830 -11.09 18.78 -22.07
C GLY A 830 -10.57 19.07 -23.49
N VAL A 831 -9.44 19.78 -23.62
CA VAL A 831 -8.83 20.07 -24.94
C VAL A 831 -8.46 18.81 -25.71
N GLU A 832 -8.11 17.71 -25.03
CA GLU A 832 -7.84 16.44 -25.72
C GLU A 832 -9.11 15.89 -26.35
N GLN A 833 -10.25 15.95 -25.65
CA GLN A 833 -11.54 15.55 -26.22
C GLN A 833 -11.91 16.38 -27.47
N GLU A 834 -11.62 17.67 -27.45
CA GLU A 834 -11.81 18.56 -28.61
C GLU A 834 -10.94 18.14 -29.80
N ARG A 835 -9.63 17.95 -29.58
CA ARG A 835 -8.70 17.46 -30.61
C ARG A 835 -9.15 16.13 -31.21
N GLN A 836 -9.64 15.22 -30.39
CA GLN A 836 -10.15 13.91 -30.84
C GLN A 836 -11.45 14.05 -31.65
N ARG A 837 -12.35 14.96 -31.28
CA ARG A 837 -13.57 15.25 -32.05
C ARG A 837 -13.25 15.91 -33.38
N GLU A 838 -12.34 16.88 -33.39
CA GLU A 838 -11.88 17.57 -34.60
C GLU A 838 -11.27 16.58 -35.60
N ALA A 839 -10.33 15.73 -35.14
CA ALA A 839 -9.71 14.71 -35.99
C ALA A 839 -10.75 13.74 -36.59
N ARG A 840 -11.71 13.27 -35.78
CA ARG A 840 -12.78 12.38 -36.25
C ARG A 840 -13.70 13.05 -37.26
N ALA A 841 -14.11 14.29 -37.00
CA ALA A 841 -14.95 15.06 -37.93
C ALA A 841 -14.23 15.24 -39.27
N TYR A 842 -12.94 15.60 -39.25
CA TYR A 842 -12.13 15.73 -40.46
C TYR A 842 -12.07 14.44 -41.27
N TYR A 843 -11.78 13.29 -40.65
CA TYR A 843 -11.70 12.02 -41.38
C TYR A 843 -13.06 11.54 -41.88
N ALA A 844 -14.14 11.80 -41.14
CA ALA A 844 -15.51 11.52 -41.59
C ALA A 844 -15.88 12.36 -42.83
N ASP A 845 -15.60 13.67 -42.81
CA ASP A 845 -15.84 14.57 -43.93
C ASP A 845 -14.98 14.20 -45.15
N LEU A 846 -13.71 13.85 -44.92
CA LEU A 846 -12.80 13.39 -45.97
C LEU A 846 -13.31 12.11 -46.63
N ALA A 847 -13.80 11.14 -45.86
CA ALA A 847 -14.43 9.93 -46.38
C ALA A 847 -15.73 10.22 -47.15
N ALA A 848 -16.61 11.06 -46.60
CA ALA A 848 -17.88 11.43 -47.21
C ALA A 848 -17.69 12.20 -48.54
N SER A 849 -16.63 13.00 -48.65
CA SER A 849 -16.31 13.76 -49.86
C SER A 849 -15.85 12.90 -51.05
N GLY A 850 -15.52 11.62 -50.81
CA GLY A 850 -14.91 10.73 -51.81
C GLY A 850 -13.45 11.08 -52.15
N LYS A 851 -12.85 12.08 -51.49
CA LYS A 851 -11.45 12.49 -51.69
C LYS A 851 -10.48 11.74 -50.77
N ALA A 852 -10.97 10.89 -49.89
CA ALA A 852 -10.12 10.07 -49.04
C ALA A 852 -9.16 9.20 -49.88
N PRO A 853 -7.86 9.18 -49.55
CA PRO A 853 -6.91 8.35 -50.27
C PRO A 853 -7.25 6.86 -50.11
N VAL A 854 -7.09 6.10 -51.19
CA VAL A 854 -7.33 4.66 -51.18
C VAL A 854 -6.24 3.99 -50.36
N SER A 855 -6.61 3.28 -49.29
CA SER A 855 -5.63 2.56 -48.47
C SER A 855 -4.97 1.42 -49.27
N GLU A 856 -3.66 1.20 -49.10
CA GLU A 856 -2.94 0.08 -49.75
C GLU A 856 -3.61 -1.27 -49.44
N LYS A 857 -4.14 -1.44 -48.22
CA LYS A 857 -4.88 -2.63 -47.80
C LYS A 857 -6.16 -2.84 -48.62
N SER A 858 -6.84 -1.77 -49.03
CA SER A 858 -8.02 -1.85 -49.90
C SER A 858 -7.68 -2.15 -51.35
N LEU A 859 -6.49 -1.76 -51.82
CA LEU A 859 -5.99 -2.16 -53.15
C LEU A 859 -5.69 -3.66 -53.21
N LYS A 860 -5.14 -4.25 -52.14
CA LYS A 860 -4.86 -5.69 -52.03
C LYS A 860 -6.09 -6.58 -51.84
N LYS A 861 -7.27 -6.00 -51.58
CA LYS A 861 -8.54 -6.73 -51.43
C LYS A 861 -9.35 -6.82 -52.73
N LYS A 862 -8.94 -6.12 -53.78
CA LYS A 862 -9.42 -6.29 -55.16
C LYS A 862 -8.50 -7.26 -55.89
#